data_AF-A0A7Y9DMB4-F1
#
_entry.id   AF-A0A7Y9DMB4-F1
#
_cell.length_a   1.000
_cell.length_b   1.000
_cell.length_c   1.000
_cell.angle_alpha   90.00
_cell.angle_beta   90.00
_cell.angle_gamma   90.00
#
_symmetry.space_group_name_H-M   'P 1'
#
loop_
_entity.id
_entity.type
_entity.pdbx_description
1 polymer ?
#
loop_
_entity_poly.entity_id
_entity_poly.type
_entity_poly.pdbx_seq_one_letter_code
_entity_poly.pdbx_strand_id
1 'polypeptide(L)'
;MATLLYRLGRFSARRHWQVLAVWAVLLAALAGLAFGLKQTAAQDTSFSIPGTQASDGLDLLEQKFSSGAGNATATVVFQAPAGQTLTGTNATVVQDLLADVRGLDGVASVSDPLSVQAPVLSRDQRIAAATVTFDGTVGDVTPEQVEALEAATDHDAGDVRVEVTSQVQTTEAGHASEAIGVAVAFLVLVLTYGALAAAGANLLTAGLGVGAGYLGIMALGKVVSLSTTTPALAGMLGLAVGIDYALFVFARTRTELRRGEGLDQAIAKATGTAGTAVVFAGTTVVIALVGLSVVDIPFLTQMGLAAAATVAVAVVVALTAVPAFLKVLGLKVLPRKERHRDPAGLRAIADSDDHATADLAGRGPLGRWARGVTKHPVVALLVAVVAVGAIAIPVASMRTALPSAENADPATSQRQAYDLLVEGFGPGSQSTLVVLVDGPEAAAVAAEVGPRIQALPDVVAVTPAVPSPDGTAQLITVVPGSGPTDERTSDLVRAIRSATGGTTGADVLVTGQTALDIDVTDALNDALPVYIAIIVVLALLLLIMLFRSLAVPLLATVGFLLSLGASLGSVVAIYQWGWLSDVFQVAQPGPLLSFMPVLVVGILFGLAMDYQMFLVSAIHEQHAHGRRPVDAVLAGFRRSAPVVVAAALIMSGVFVGFATSGDQVIGSIGMALTVGVLADALVVRMVIMPAALTLLGDAAWWLPRWAQRLVPNVDAEGRGLTELLAQEADAPAGLPAQRAGHQPERRHPEQAGQAGPAAEHHGVGAEQRVERLLQDLPLGLVGVVTDTAGNPLTGAALTVTDPTGRQVARTRSDDVGFYSLPLQAGGTYVLIVAASDARPVAHLVPVSDRTVRHDVRLLGSAALHGRLHDGHGPVAGAVLTLLDVQGSVVASTRSGDDGTYRFGDLVAGNYVLSVLSQTFRPVAQNLEVGHGHDVELDVALSHGGRLVGTVEAAGDGRPVQEASVTLVDDGGAVVDSAVTGDDGAFAFDDLSTGRYTVTAAGYSPVATGVDVPEAGHRDVEVRLGGERAVRHDPDGEPSRS
;
A
#
# COMPACT_ATOMS: atom_id res chain seq x y z
N MET A 1 2.13 -40.77 -7.11
CA MET A 1 1.49 -39.65 -6.39
C MET A 1 0.23 -40.09 -5.64
N ALA A 2 -0.79 -40.62 -6.33
CA ALA A 2 -2.04 -41.09 -5.71
C ALA A 2 -1.85 -42.04 -4.50
N THR A 3 -0.87 -42.94 -4.55
CA THR A 3 -0.51 -43.86 -3.44
C THR A 3 0.01 -43.14 -2.19
N LEU A 4 0.77 -42.05 -2.34
CA LEU A 4 1.23 -41.22 -1.23
C LEU A 4 0.07 -40.45 -0.61
N LEU A 5 -0.78 -39.86 -1.45
CA LEU A 5 -1.97 -39.13 -1.00
C LEU A 5 -2.98 -40.06 -0.31
N TYR A 6 -3.14 -41.31 -0.78
CA TYR A 6 -3.92 -42.32 -0.09
C TYR A 6 -3.39 -42.60 1.33
N ARG A 7 -2.07 -42.77 1.47
CA ARG A 7 -1.43 -42.98 2.79
C ARG A 7 -1.59 -41.76 3.69
N LEU A 8 -1.45 -40.55 3.13
CA LEU A 8 -1.64 -39.29 3.84
C LEU A 8 -3.08 -39.15 4.33
N GLY A 9 -4.08 -39.36 3.47
CA GLY A 9 -5.50 -39.33 3.86
C GLY A 9 -5.83 -40.36 4.93
N ARG A 10 -5.28 -41.58 4.83
CA ARG A 10 -5.43 -42.63 5.85
C ARG A 10 -4.78 -42.24 7.18
N PHE A 11 -3.60 -41.62 7.14
CA PHE A 11 -2.92 -41.11 8.33
C PHE A 11 -3.75 -40.01 9.00
N SER A 12 -4.20 -39.02 8.22
CA SER A 12 -5.00 -37.89 8.69
C SER A 12 -6.33 -38.34 9.28
N ALA A 13 -7.01 -39.33 8.69
CA ALA A 13 -8.21 -39.91 9.26
C ALA A 13 -7.92 -40.65 10.59
N ARG A 14 -6.87 -41.48 10.64
CA ARG A 14 -6.55 -42.27 11.85
C ARG A 14 -6.11 -41.40 13.03
N ARG A 15 -5.36 -40.33 12.77
CA ARG A 15 -4.81 -39.41 13.77
C ARG A 15 -5.49 -38.04 13.72
N HIS A 16 -6.79 -38.01 13.40
CA HIS A 16 -7.56 -36.78 13.17
C HIS A 16 -7.40 -35.74 14.28
N TRP A 17 -7.44 -36.13 15.57
CA TRP A 17 -7.22 -35.17 16.68
C TRP A 17 -5.81 -34.57 16.70
N GLN A 18 -4.78 -35.35 16.35
CA GLN A 18 -3.40 -34.83 16.28
C GLN A 18 -3.24 -33.85 15.12
N VAL A 19 -3.82 -34.17 13.96
CA VAL A 19 -3.78 -33.28 12.78
C VAL A 19 -4.51 -31.97 13.06
N LEU A 20 -5.69 -32.03 13.67
CA LEU A 20 -6.44 -30.84 14.06
C LEU A 20 -5.71 -30.01 15.12
N ALA A 21 -5.07 -30.67 16.10
CA ALA A 21 -4.27 -29.99 17.11
C ALA A 21 -3.05 -29.29 16.49
N VAL A 22 -2.37 -29.91 15.52
CA VAL A 22 -1.25 -29.28 14.79
C VAL A 22 -1.70 -28.03 14.06
N TRP A 23 -2.84 -28.08 13.36
CA TRP A 23 -3.40 -26.89 12.70
C TRP A 23 -3.81 -25.80 13.68
N ALA A 24 -4.41 -26.17 14.83
CA ALA A 24 -4.75 -25.21 15.87
C ALA A 24 -3.51 -24.54 16.48
N VAL A 25 -2.44 -25.30 16.74
CA VAL A 25 -1.16 -24.77 17.22
C VAL A 25 -0.51 -23.87 16.16
N LEU A 26 -0.56 -24.26 14.89
CA LEU A 26 -0.02 -23.46 13.80
C LEU A 26 -0.77 -22.13 13.65
N LEU A 27 -2.11 -22.13 13.72
CA LEU A 27 -2.89 -20.90 13.76
C LEU A 27 -2.54 -20.03 14.96
N ALA A 28 -2.43 -20.61 16.16
CA ALA A 28 -2.05 -19.87 17.36
C ALA A 28 -0.64 -19.27 17.25
N ALA A 29 0.30 -20.00 16.64
CA ALA A 29 1.65 -19.50 16.37
C ALA A 29 1.64 -18.35 15.35
N LEU A 30 0.90 -18.49 14.25
CA LEU A 30 0.74 -17.43 13.25
C LEU A 30 0.07 -16.19 13.84
N ALA A 31 -0.97 -16.35 14.66
CA ALA A 31 -1.60 -15.25 15.38
C ALA A 31 -0.61 -14.59 16.37
N GLY A 32 0.14 -15.39 17.11
CA GLY A 32 1.19 -14.89 18.01
C GLY A 32 2.25 -14.08 17.27
N LEU A 33 2.63 -14.47 16.04
CA LEU A 33 3.54 -13.69 15.21
C LEU A 33 2.88 -12.42 14.66
N ALA A 34 1.68 -12.54 14.10
CA ALA A 34 0.96 -11.43 13.49
C ALA A 34 0.66 -10.28 14.48
N PHE A 35 0.25 -10.63 15.71
CA PHE A 35 -0.10 -9.65 16.75
C PHE A 35 1.05 -9.36 17.74
N GLY A 36 2.04 -10.24 17.84
CA GLY A 36 3.15 -10.09 18.80
C GLY A 36 4.41 -9.43 18.22
N LEU A 37 4.62 -9.47 16.90
CA LEU A 37 5.74 -8.79 16.27
C LEU A 37 5.46 -7.29 16.11
N LYS A 38 6.45 -6.47 16.47
CA LYS A 38 6.42 -5.03 16.16
C LYS A 38 6.51 -4.83 14.65
N GLN A 39 5.80 -3.81 14.15
CA GLN A 39 5.87 -3.40 12.75
C GLN A 39 7.30 -2.86 12.48
N THR A 40 8.04 -3.51 11.57
CA THR A 40 9.41 -3.08 11.18
C THR A 40 9.50 -2.63 9.73
N ALA A 41 8.59 -3.09 8.88
CA ALA A 41 8.42 -2.59 7.52
C ALA A 41 7.29 -1.55 7.48
N ALA A 42 7.53 -0.44 6.78
CA ALA A 42 6.49 0.53 6.48
C ALA A 42 5.37 -0.14 5.66
N GLN A 43 4.12 0.27 5.90
CA GLN A 43 3.04 -0.11 5.00
C GLN A 43 3.18 0.70 3.73
N ASP A 44 3.25 0.00 2.60
CA ASP A 44 3.38 0.64 1.30
C ASP A 44 1.98 0.92 0.76
N THR A 45 1.57 2.17 0.86
CA THR A 45 0.32 2.68 0.28
C THR A 45 0.55 3.23 -1.13
N SER A 46 1.80 3.35 -1.56
CA SER A 46 2.17 3.91 -2.87
C SER A 46 2.26 2.80 -3.92
N PHE A 47 1.57 2.98 -5.05
CA PHE A 47 1.74 2.13 -6.23
C PHE A 47 2.87 2.71 -7.07
N SER A 48 4.12 2.43 -6.72
CA SER A 48 5.28 2.85 -7.52
C SER A 48 5.94 1.67 -8.25
N ILE A 49 6.53 1.96 -9.41
CA ILE A 49 7.34 1.01 -10.16
C ILE A 49 8.75 1.61 -10.27
N PRO A 50 9.75 1.02 -9.60
CA PRO A 50 11.13 1.49 -9.67
C PRO A 50 11.63 1.58 -11.12
N GLY A 51 12.38 2.63 -11.44
CA GLY A 51 12.94 2.86 -12.78
C GLY A 51 11.95 3.44 -13.80
N THR A 52 10.78 3.91 -13.36
CA THR A 52 9.92 4.78 -14.16
C THR A 52 10.34 6.24 -14.00
N GLN A 53 10.12 7.06 -15.04
CA GLN A 53 10.51 8.47 -15.02
C GLN A 53 9.84 9.24 -13.88
N ALA A 54 8.58 8.94 -13.58
CA ALA A 54 7.87 9.57 -12.47
C ALA A 54 8.46 9.16 -11.11
N SER A 55 8.81 7.88 -10.90
CA SER A 55 9.47 7.44 -9.66
C SER A 55 10.86 8.05 -9.50
N ASP A 56 11.70 8.03 -10.53
CA ASP A 56 13.02 8.64 -10.49
C ASP A 56 12.93 10.16 -10.22
N GLY A 57 11.92 10.82 -10.79
CA GLY A 57 11.63 12.23 -10.55
C GLY A 57 11.14 12.52 -9.12
N LEU A 58 10.41 11.60 -8.49
CA LEU A 58 10.01 11.75 -7.09
C LEU A 58 11.19 11.56 -6.15
N ASP A 59 12.02 10.53 -6.38
CA ASP A 59 13.23 10.30 -5.60
C ASP A 59 14.16 11.52 -5.66
N LEU A 60 14.28 12.14 -6.85
CA LEU A 60 15.07 13.35 -7.04
C LEU A 60 14.41 14.59 -6.41
N LEU A 61 13.08 14.69 -6.47
CA LEU A 61 12.32 15.74 -5.80
C LEU A 61 12.56 15.70 -4.28
N GLU A 62 12.44 14.53 -3.67
CA GLU A 62 12.72 14.32 -2.24
C GLU A 62 14.17 14.64 -1.89
N GLN A 63 15.12 14.23 -2.73
CA GLN A 63 16.54 14.49 -2.52
C GLN A 63 16.90 15.98 -2.60
N LYS A 64 16.30 16.72 -3.54
CA LYS A 64 16.70 18.10 -3.89
C LYS A 64 15.85 19.19 -3.23
N PHE A 65 14.62 18.90 -2.83
CA PHE A 65 13.66 19.87 -2.30
C PHE A 65 13.16 19.50 -0.89
N SER A 66 14.02 18.86 -0.09
CA SER A 66 13.76 18.15 1.17
C SER A 66 13.06 18.91 2.33
N SER A 67 12.44 20.06 2.09
CA SER A 67 11.49 20.71 3.00
C SER A 67 10.05 20.30 2.66
N GLY A 68 9.55 19.24 3.32
CA GLY A 68 8.11 18.92 3.37
C GLY A 68 7.57 17.90 2.36
N ALA A 69 8.37 17.38 1.43
CA ALA A 69 7.90 16.49 0.36
C ALA A 69 7.51 15.07 0.80
N GLY A 70 7.79 14.66 2.04
CA GLY A 70 7.48 13.32 2.55
C GLY A 70 6.47 13.27 3.71
N ASN A 71 6.02 14.43 4.20
CA ASN A 71 5.06 14.46 5.32
C ASN A 71 3.68 14.09 4.82
N ALA A 72 2.93 13.34 5.62
CA ALA A 72 1.54 13.05 5.29
C ALA A 72 0.74 14.35 5.23
N THR A 73 -0.14 14.46 4.25
CA THR A 73 -1.03 15.62 4.11
C THR A 73 -2.49 15.21 4.06
N ALA A 74 -3.34 16.11 4.57
CA ALA A 74 -4.77 16.10 4.37
C ALA A 74 -5.21 17.47 3.86
N THR A 75 -6.27 17.51 3.06
CA THR A 75 -6.87 18.75 2.57
C THR A 75 -8.25 18.90 3.17
N VAL A 76 -8.47 20.01 3.87
CA VAL A 76 -9.75 20.43 4.43
C VAL A 76 -10.35 21.45 3.47
N VAL A 77 -11.55 21.16 2.97
CA VAL A 77 -12.25 21.97 1.97
C VAL A 77 -13.47 22.62 2.62
N PHE A 78 -13.59 23.93 2.48
CA PHE A 78 -14.68 24.72 3.04
C PHE A 78 -15.58 25.22 1.92
N GLN A 79 -16.90 25.17 2.12
CA GLN A 79 -17.88 25.75 1.21
C GLN A 79 -18.86 26.67 1.96
N ALA A 80 -18.95 27.92 1.52
CA ALA A 80 -19.92 28.88 2.02
C ALA A 80 -21.35 28.63 1.48
N PRO A 81 -22.39 28.95 2.27
CA PRO A 81 -23.79 28.92 1.82
C PRO A 81 -24.03 29.71 0.55
N ALA A 82 -25.13 29.38 -0.15
CA ALA A 82 -25.54 30.11 -1.35
C ALA A 82 -25.72 31.62 -1.05
N GLY A 83 -24.96 32.45 -1.76
CA GLY A 83 -24.99 33.91 -1.63
C GLY A 83 -24.08 34.51 -0.54
N GLN A 84 -23.28 33.70 0.15
CA GLN A 84 -22.27 34.15 1.12
C GLN A 84 -20.86 33.85 0.62
N THR A 85 -19.85 34.57 1.16
CA THR A 85 -18.42 34.34 0.87
C THR A 85 -17.66 33.90 2.11
N LEU A 86 -16.56 33.18 1.92
CA LEU A 86 -15.67 32.75 3.00
C LEU A 86 -14.78 33.89 3.53
N THR A 87 -14.67 34.99 2.79
CA THR A 87 -13.95 36.21 3.15
C THR A 87 -14.80 37.21 3.95
N GLY A 88 -16.12 37.00 4.00
CA GLY A 88 -17.07 37.87 4.68
C GLY A 88 -17.43 37.36 6.08
N THR A 89 -18.73 37.17 6.34
CA THR A 89 -19.26 36.75 7.65
C THR A 89 -18.71 35.41 8.14
N ASN A 90 -18.24 34.55 7.24
CA ASN A 90 -17.78 33.20 7.55
C ASN A 90 -16.25 33.09 7.78
N ALA A 91 -15.50 34.18 7.63
CA ALA A 91 -14.04 34.17 7.75
C ALA A 91 -13.57 33.77 9.16
N THR A 92 -14.28 34.23 10.19
CA THR A 92 -13.97 33.88 11.59
C THR A 92 -14.18 32.40 11.86
N VAL A 93 -15.24 31.81 11.29
CA VAL A 93 -15.53 30.37 11.44
C VAL A 93 -14.40 29.52 10.86
N VAL A 94 -13.92 29.86 9.66
CA VAL A 94 -12.78 29.16 9.03
C VAL A 94 -11.52 29.30 9.88
N GLN A 95 -11.22 30.49 10.40
CA GLN A 95 -10.03 30.72 11.23
C GLN A 95 -10.07 29.98 12.56
N ASP A 96 -11.23 29.93 13.22
CA ASP A 96 -11.44 29.20 14.47
C ASP A 96 -11.22 27.69 14.26
N LEU A 97 -11.79 27.12 13.18
CA LEU A 97 -11.59 25.70 12.83
C LEU A 97 -10.12 25.39 12.51
N LEU A 98 -9.44 26.26 11.76
CA LEU A 98 -8.02 26.07 11.48
C LEU A 98 -7.15 26.18 12.75
N ALA A 99 -7.57 26.98 13.74
CA ALA A 99 -6.89 27.04 15.03
C ALA A 99 -7.07 25.73 15.83
N ASP A 100 -8.27 25.15 15.80
CA ASP A 100 -8.53 23.84 16.43
C ASP A 100 -7.72 22.73 15.76
N VAL A 101 -7.66 22.70 14.42
CA VAL A 101 -6.87 21.71 13.67
C VAL A 101 -5.37 21.86 13.94
N ARG A 102 -4.86 23.09 14.08
CA ARG A 102 -3.45 23.35 14.48
C ARG A 102 -3.14 22.85 15.90
N GLY A 103 -4.14 22.70 16.76
CA GLY A 103 -3.99 22.19 18.12
C GLY A 103 -3.98 20.67 18.24
N LEU A 104 -4.24 19.93 17.15
CA LEU A 104 -4.27 18.47 17.14
C LEU A 104 -2.87 17.86 17.25
N ASP A 105 -2.79 16.73 17.95
CA ASP A 105 -1.53 16.03 18.20
C ASP A 105 -0.97 15.41 16.90
N GLY A 106 0.27 15.74 16.56
CA GLY A 106 0.97 15.30 15.35
C GLY A 106 0.71 16.11 14.08
N VAL A 107 0.06 17.28 14.17
CA VAL A 107 -0.05 18.23 13.06
C VAL A 107 1.15 19.19 13.09
N ALA A 108 1.99 19.13 12.04
CA ALA A 108 3.17 19.98 11.88
C ALA A 108 2.80 21.41 11.46
N SER A 109 1.87 21.54 10.50
CA SER A 109 1.44 22.84 9.99
C SER A 109 0.08 22.76 9.31
N VAL A 110 -0.62 23.90 9.28
CA VAL A 110 -1.89 24.06 8.56
C VAL A 110 -1.83 25.35 7.77
N SER A 111 -1.96 25.24 6.44
CA SER A 111 -1.99 26.41 5.55
C SER A 111 -3.25 27.23 5.78
N ASP A 112 -3.13 28.56 5.77
CA ASP A 112 -4.28 29.46 5.82
C ASP A 112 -4.78 29.78 4.40
N PRO A 113 -5.96 29.28 3.99
CA PRO A 113 -6.50 29.51 2.65
C PRO A 113 -7.02 30.94 2.44
N LEU A 114 -7.23 31.69 3.53
CA LEU A 114 -7.67 33.10 3.51
C LEU A 114 -6.47 34.07 3.60
N SER A 115 -5.24 33.56 3.62
CA SER A 115 -4.05 34.40 3.69
C SER A 115 -3.94 35.33 2.48
N VAL A 116 -3.54 36.58 2.71
CA VAL A 116 -3.38 37.58 1.63
C VAL A 116 -2.17 37.27 0.74
N GLN A 117 -1.19 36.55 1.28
CA GLN A 117 0.07 36.23 0.59
C GLN A 117 -0.09 35.06 -0.39
N ALA A 118 -0.95 34.07 -0.08
CA ALA A 118 -1.19 32.90 -0.92
C ALA A 118 -2.64 32.39 -0.74
N PRO A 119 -3.66 33.14 -1.20
CA PRO A 119 -5.06 32.74 -1.04
C PRO A 119 -5.37 31.50 -1.88
N VAL A 120 -5.93 30.46 -1.26
CA VAL A 120 -6.41 29.25 -1.93
C VAL A 120 -7.94 29.30 -1.96
N LEU A 121 -8.46 30.18 -2.80
CA LEU A 121 -9.87 30.53 -2.88
C LEU A 121 -10.41 30.40 -4.31
N SER A 122 -11.62 29.89 -4.44
CA SER A 122 -12.32 29.87 -5.72
C SER A 122 -12.60 31.29 -6.23
N ARG A 123 -12.81 31.43 -7.54
CA ARG A 123 -13.06 32.74 -8.19
C ARG A 123 -14.26 33.49 -7.60
N ASP A 124 -15.26 32.77 -7.13
CA ASP A 124 -16.46 33.32 -6.49
C ASP A 124 -16.33 33.47 -4.97
N GLN A 125 -15.16 33.17 -4.40
CA GLN A 125 -14.85 33.26 -2.97
C GLN A 125 -15.73 32.39 -2.07
N ARG A 126 -16.32 31.32 -2.63
CA ARG A 126 -17.23 30.41 -1.92
C ARG A 126 -16.58 29.12 -1.48
N ILE A 127 -15.49 28.71 -2.12
CA ILE A 127 -14.77 27.47 -1.81
C ILE A 127 -13.33 27.82 -1.44
N ALA A 128 -12.84 27.22 -0.36
CA ALA A 128 -11.46 27.37 0.12
C ALA A 128 -10.86 26.01 0.43
N ALA A 129 -9.55 25.84 0.27
CA ALA A 129 -8.88 24.58 0.58
C ALA A 129 -7.63 24.83 1.44
N ALA A 130 -7.60 24.22 2.63
CA ALA A 130 -6.46 24.26 3.53
C ALA A 130 -5.74 22.91 3.54
N THR A 131 -4.42 22.93 3.39
CA THR A 131 -3.56 21.75 3.54
C THR A 131 -3.09 21.65 4.98
N VAL A 132 -3.40 20.51 5.60
CA VAL A 132 -2.90 20.06 6.91
C VAL A 132 -1.72 19.13 6.64
N THR A 133 -0.58 19.42 7.24
CA THR A 133 0.65 18.61 7.15
C THR A 133 0.92 18.00 8.50
N PHE A 134 1.12 16.69 8.57
CA PHE A 134 1.44 15.97 9.80
C PHE A 134 2.97 15.95 10.05
N ASP A 135 3.37 15.69 11.30
CA ASP A 135 4.78 15.59 11.73
C ASP A 135 5.50 14.33 11.19
N GLY A 136 4.75 13.35 10.71
CA GLY A 136 5.25 12.07 10.20
C GLY A 136 4.91 11.82 8.73
N THR A 137 5.42 10.71 8.21
CA THR A 137 5.09 10.23 6.85
C THR A 137 3.72 9.56 6.82
N VAL A 138 3.19 9.25 5.63
CA VAL A 138 1.87 8.61 5.46
C VAL A 138 1.70 7.34 6.33
N GLY A 139 2.77 6.58 6.55
CA GLY A 139 2.75 5.36 7.39
C GLY A 139 2.87 5.60 8.90
N ASP A 140 3.26 6.80 9.33
CA ASP A 140 3.43 7.16 10.75
C ASP A 140 2.18 7.80 11.35
N VAL A 141 1.29 8.34 10.50
CA VAL A 141 0.01 8.93 10.94
C VAL A 141 -0.91 7.82 11.43
N THR A 142 -1.37 7.94 12.66
CA THR A 142 -2.23 6.93 13.26
C THR A 142 -3.70 7.13 12.84
N PRO A 143 -4.52 6.07 12.79
CA PRO A 143 -5.96 6.21 12.52
C PRO A 143 -6.65 7.18 13.48
N GLU A 144 -6.20 7.23 14.74
CA GLU A 144 -6.73 8.14 15.75
C GLU A 144 -6.44 9.62 15.42
N GLN A 145 -5.32 9.93 14.76
CA GLN A 145 -5.02 11.30 14.32
C GLN A 145 -5.91 11.75 13.17
N VAL A 146 -6.22 10.83 12.25
CA VAL A 146 -7.17 11.10 11.15
C VAL A 146 -8.59 11.25 11.70
N GLU A 147 -9.01 10.36 12.61
CA GLU A 147 -10.31 10.45 13.28
C GLU A 147 -10.42 11.74 14.12
N ALA A 148 -9.34 12.18 14.76
CA ALA A 148 -9.31 13.46 15.47
C ALA A 148 -9.44 14.67 14.52
N LEU A 149 -8.83 14.61 13.33
CA LEU A 149 -8.99 15.64 12.30
C LEU A 149 -10.43 15.67 11.76
N GLU A 150 -11.01 14.51 11.48
CA GLU A 150 -12.41 14.38 11.07
C GLU A 150 -13.33 14.90 12.17
N ALA A 151 -13.16 14.46 13.42
CA ALA A 151 -13.96 14.94 14.54
C ALA A 151 -13.84 16.45 14.76
N ALA A 152 -12.65 17.04 14.57
CA ALA A 152 -12.45 18.49 14.66
C ALA A 152 -13.15 19.26 13.53
N THR A 153 -13.38 18.62 12.38
CA THR A 153 -14.02 19.23 11.20
C THR A 153 -15.50 18.87 11.05
N ASP A 154 -15.98 17.86 11.77
CA ASP A 154 -17.38 17.39 11.85
C ASP A 154 -18.24 18.23 12.82
N HIS A 155 -17.63 19.18 13.55
CA HIS A 155 -18.38 20.13 14.38
C HIS A 155 -19.14 21.14 13.50
N ASP A 156 -20.39 21.46 13.89
CA ASP A 156 -21.25 22.49 13.26
C ASP A 156 -20.47 23.81 13.05
N ALA A 157 -19.87 23.97 11.87
CA ALA A 157 -19.21 25.18 11.39
C ALA A 157 -20.23 26.27 11.00
N GLY A 158 -21.31 26.39 11.77
CA GLY A 158 -22.51 27.14 11.39
C GLY A 158 -23.10 26.60 10.09
N ASP A 159 -23.38 27.50 9.13
CA ASP A 159 -23.89 27.11 7.81
C ASP A 159 -22.75 26.73 6.81
N VAL A 160 -21.47 26.79 7.22
CA VAL A 160 -20.33 26.45 6.35
C VAL A 160 -20.16 24.94 6.30
N ARG A 161 -20.13 24.38 5.09
CA ARG A 161 -19.85 22.95 4.90
C ARG A 161 -18.35 22.72 4.90
N VAL A 162 -17.89 21.70 5.63
CA VAL A 162 -16.48 21.32 5.73
C VAL A 162 -16.36 19.85 5.35
N GLU A 163 -15.44 19.55 4.45
CA GLU A 163 -15.15 18.19 4.00
C GLU A 163 -13.65 17.94 4.04
N VAL A 164 -13.24 16.72 4.36
CA VAL A 164 -11.82 16.36 4.47
C VAL A 164 -11.49 15.26 3.48
N THR A 165 -10.37 15.43 2.77
CA THR A 165 -9.71 14.37 2.03
C THR A 165 -8.33 14.14 2.64
N SER A 166 -7.95 12.89 2.89
CA SER A 166 -6.64 12.55 3.43
C SER A 166 -6.00 11.42 2.62
N GLN A 167 -4.67 11.43 2.54
CA GLN A 167 -3.91 10.35 1.91
C GLN A 167 -3.82 9.07 2.78
N VAL A 168 -4.26 9.15 4.04
CA VAL A 168 -4.11 8.10 5.07
C VAL A 168 -5.43 7.33 5.31
N GLN A 169 -6.56 7.83 4.81
CA GLN A 169 -7.88 7.21 5.07
C GLN A 169 -7.91 5.78 4.52
N THR A 170 -8.06 4.81 5.42
CA THR A 170 -8.30 3.42 5.08
C THR A 170 -9.79 3.17 5.13
N THR A 171 -10.39 2.85 3.99
CA THR A 171 -11.79 2.38 3.98
C THR A 171 -11.84 1.07 4.75
N GLU A 172 -12.56 1.02 5.88
CA GLU A 172 -12.86 -0.26 6.52
C GLU A 172 -13.65 -1.11 5.52
N ALA A 173 -13.00 -2.12 4.94
CA ALA A 173 -13.67 -3.09 4.10
C ALA A 173 -14.80 -3.73 4.93
N GLY A 174 -16.05 -3.42 4.57
CA GLY A 174 -17.21 -3.80 5.36
C GLY A 174 -17.29 -5.31 5.56
N HIS A 175 -16.95 -5.79 6.76
CA HIS A 175 -17.06 -7.20 7.18
C HIS A 175 -18.46 -7.79 7.00
N ALA A 176 -19.49 -6.93 6.90
CA ALA A 176 -20.87 -7.33 6.66
C ALA A 176 -21.06 -8.07 5.31
N SER A 177 -20.33 -7.67 4.27
CA SER A 177 -20.47 -8.25 2.93
C SER A 177 -19.82 -9.63 2.79
N GLU A 178 -18.68 -9.84 3.46
CA GLU A 178 -18.05 -11.16 3.56
C GLU A 178 -19.00 -12.17 4.22
N ALA A 179 -19.72 -11.75 5.27
CA ALA A 179 -20.70 -12.60 5.94
C ALA A 179 -21.85 -13.03 5.02
N ILE A 180 -22.29 -12.16 4.10
CA ILE A 180 -23.33 -12.48 3.11
C ILE A 180 -22.82 -13.54 2.14
N GLY A 181 -21.62 -13.37 1.57
CA GLY A 181 -21.02 -14.34 0.66
C GLY A 181 -20.86 -15.72 1.30
N VAL A 182 -20.37 -15.75 2.56
CA VAL A 182 -20.24 -16.97 3.35
C VAL A 182 -21.61 -17.61 3.64
N ALA A 183 -22.64 -16.82 3.95
CA ALA A 183 -23.98 -17.33 4.21
C ALA A 183 -24.63 -17.95 2.96
N VAL A 184 -24.46 -17.32 1.80
CA VAL A 184 -24.92 -17.86 0.51
C VAL A 184 -24.18 -19.15 0.17
N ALA A 185 -22.84 -19.17 0.29
CA ALA A 185 -22.04 -20.37 0.09
C ALA A 185 -22.49 -21.51 1.01
N PHE A 186 -22.74 -21.21 2.29
CA PHE A 186 -23.28 -22.18 3.24
C PHE A 186 -24.64 -22.73 2.80
N LEU A 187 -25.58 -21.88 2.35
CA LEU A 187 -26.89 -22.31 1.86
C LEU A 187 -26.75 -23.25 0.65
N VAL A 188 -25.90 -22.90 -0.32
CA VAL A 188 -25.68 -23.73 -1.51
C VAL A 188 -24.99 -25.06 -1.13
N LEU A 189 -24.03 -25.05 -0.19
CA LEU A 189 -23.43 -26.28 0.34
C LEU A 189 -24.46 -27.16 1.06
N VAL A 190 -25.38 -26.58 1.82
CA VAL A 190 -26.48 -27.33 2.46
C VAL A 190 -27.36 -28.00 1.42
N LEU A 191 -27.73 -27.28 0.35
CA LEU A 191 -28.50 -27.83 -0.77
C LEU A 191 -27.73 -28.93 -1.50
N THR A 192 -26.42 -28.74 -1.71
CA THR A 192 -25.54 -29.69 -2.40
C THR A 192 -25.33 -30.97 -1.60
N TYR A 193 -25.10 -30.85 -0.29
CA TYR A 193 -24.85 -32.02 0.56
C TYR A 193 -26.13 -32.68 1.07
N GLY A 194 -27.22 -31.94 1.24
CA GLY A 194 -28.41 -32.39 1.96
C GLY A 194 -28.13 -32.68 3.45
N ALA A 195 -27.06 -32.11 4.00
CA ALA A 195 -26.62 -32.33 5.38
C ALA A 195 -25.91 -31.09 5.95
N LEU A 196 -26.53 -30.46 6.95
CA LEU A 196 -26.02 -29.25 7.62
C LEU A 196 -24.60 -29.44 8.21
N ALA A 197 -24.34 -30.61 8.79
CA ALA A 197 -23.03 -30.93 9.36
C ALA A 197 -21.92 -30.98 8.30
N ALA A 198 -22.22 -31.50 7.10
CA ALA A 198 -21.24 -31.58 6.01
C ALA A 198 -20.94 -30.19 5.43
N ALA A 199 -21.97 -29.36 5.26
CA ALA A 199 -21.81 -27.97 4.84
C ALA A 199 -20.95 -27.15 5.84
N GLY A 200 -21.28 -27.25 7.14
CA GLY A 200 -20.51 -26.57 8.19
C GLY A 200 -19.08 -27.06 8.29
N ALA A 201 -18.84 -28.37 8.15
CA ALA A 201 -17.49 -28.91 8.17
C ALA A 201 -16.64 -28.44 6.98
N ASN A 202 -17.23 -28.40 5.77
CA ASN A 202 -16.55 -27.88 4.58
C ASN A 202 -16.16 -26.40 4.80
N LEU A 203 -17.11 -25.57 5.24
CA LEU A 203 -16.86 -24.15 5.48
C LEU A 203 -15.81 -23.92 6.59
N LEU A 204 -15.86 -24.68 7.69
CA LEU A 204 -14.85 -24.62 8.75
C LEU A 204 -13.45 -25.00 8.25
N THR A 205 -13.35 -26.01 7.37
CA THR A 205 -12.06 -26.36 6.77
C THR A 205 -11.55 -25.29 5.82
N ALA A 206 -12.42 -24.65 5.04
CA ALA A 206 -12.04 -23.52 4.20
C ALA A 206 -11.57 -22.32 5.04
N GLY A 207 -12.30 -21.98 6.11
CA GLY A 207 -11.93 -20.93 7.06
C GLY A 207 -10.60 -21.19 7.78
N LEU A 208 -10.25 -22.46 8.05
CA LEU A 208 -8.93 -22.83 8.55
C LEU A 208 -7.80 -22.47 7.57
N GLY A 209 -8.01 -22.70 6.27
CA GLY A 209 -7.06 -22.32 5.22
C GLY A 209 -6.95 -20.81 5.03
N VAL A 210 -8.08 -20.12 4.97
CA VAL A 210 -8.16 -18.65 4.88
C VAL A 210 -7.50 -18.00 6.09
N GLY A 211 -7.85 -18.43 7.30
CA GLY A 211 -7.28 -17.88 8.53
C GLY A 211 -5.77 -18.10 8.62
N ALA A 212 -5.27 -19.27 8.21
CA ALA A 212 -3.83 -19.51 8.16
C ALA A 212 -3.13 -18.64 7.10
N GLY A 213 -3.73 -18.48 5.92
CA GLY A 213 -3.21 -17.59 4.87
C GLY A 213 -3.19 -16.13 5.32
N TYR A 214 -4.32 -15.63 5.84
CA TYR A 214 -4.48 -14.26 6.32
C TYR A 214 -3.52 -13.93 7.46
N LEU A 215 -3.47 -14.76 8.51
CA LEU A 215 -2.52 -14.56 9.62
C LEU A 215 -1.07 -14.69 9.16
N GLY A 216 -0.79 -15.57 8.20
CA GLY A 216 0.54 -15.70 7.58
C GLY A 216 0.95 -14.43 6.84
N ILE A 217 0.05 -13.85 6.06
CA ILE A 217 0.27 -12.59 5.33
C ILE A 217 0.44 -11.44 6.32
N MET A 218 -0.38 -11.34 7.37
CA MET A 218 -0.22 -10.31 8.40
C MET A 218 1.13 -10.44 9.12
N ALA A 219 1.54 -11.66 9.48
CA ALA A 219 2.84 -11.89 10.11
C ALA A 219 4.00 -11.53 9.17
N LEU A 220 3.89 -11.86 7.88
CA LEU A 220 4.88 -11.48 6.87
C LEU A 220 4.93 -9.95 6.66
N GLY A 221 3.77 -9.30 6.67
CA GLY A 221 3.61 -7.85 6.57
C GLY A 221 4.25 -7.06 7.71
N LYS A 222 4.69 -7.73 8.78
CA LYS A 222 5.49 -7.09 9.85
C LYS A 222 6.94 -6.83 9.43
N VAL A 223 7.47 -7.63 8.52
CA VAL A 223 8.89 -7.64 8.10
C VAL A 223 9.09 -7.34 6.61
N VAL A 224 8.05 -7.47 5.80
CA VAL A 224 8.03 -7.12 4.37
C VAL A 224 6.94 -6.09 4.15
N SER A 225 7.20 -5.05 3.36
CA SER A 225 6.17 -4.11 2.93
C SER A 225 5.19 -4.84 2.01
N LEU A 226 3.92 -4.89 2.41
CA LEU A 226 2.84 -5.48 1.63
C LEU A 226 1.75 -4.44 1.44
N SER A 227 1.16 -4.40 0.24
CA SER A 227 -0.03 -3.58 -0.03
C SER A 227 -1.18 -3.98 0.89
N THR A 228 -1.91 -2.99 1.37
CA THR A 228 -3.10 -3.12 2.24
C THR A 228 -4.22 -3.95 1.61
N THR A 229 -4.27 -4.06 0.27
CA THR A 229 -5.26 -4.87 -0.45
C THR A 229 -4.90 -6.36 -0.50
N THR A 230 -3.64 -6.71 -0.25
CA THR A 230 -3.14 -8.10 -0.36
C THR A 230 -3.91 -9.11 0.52
N PRO A 231 -4.20 -8.82 1.81
CA PRO A 231 -4.92 -9.75 2.67
C PRO A 231 -6.37 -10.00 2.21
N ALA A 232 -7.06 -8.97 1.69
CA ALA A 232 -8.42 -9.09 1.20
C ALA A 232 -8.51 -10.02 -0.01
N LEU A 233 -7.59 -9.87 -0.98
CA LEU A 233 -7.52 -10.76 -2.15
C LEU A 233 -7.17 -12.19 -1.77
N ALA A 234 -6.22 -12.37 -0.84
CA ALA A 234 -5.87 -13.69 -0.34
C ALA A 234 -7.05 -14.36 0.38
N GLY A 235 -7.82 -13.60 1.16
CA GLY A 235 -9.03 -14.08 1.83
C GLY A 235 -10.10 -14.53 0.83
N MET A 236 -10.43 -13.68 -0.14
CA MET A 236 -11.39 -13.97 -1.20
C MET A 236 -11.01 -15.24 -1.98
N LEU A 237 -9.76 -15.33 -2.44
CA LEU A 237 -9.28 -16.47 -3.22
C LEU A 237 -9.18 -17.73 -2.37
N GLY A 238 -8.62 -17.63 -1.17
CA GLY A 238 -8.46 -18.74 -0.23
C GLY A 238 -9.79 -19.36 0.16
N LEU A 239 -10.84 -18.54 0.31
CA LEU A 239 -12.18 -19.00 0.65
C LEU A 239 -12.80 -19.75 -0.53
N ALA A 240 -12.80 -19.15 -1.73
CA ALA A 240 -13.37 -19.74 -2.93
C ALA A 240 -12.72 -21.09 -3.25
N VAL A 241 -11.38 -21.11 -3.31
CA VAL A 241 -10.60 -22.31 -3.64
C VAL A 241 -10.67 -23.35 -2.52
N GLY A 242 -10.62 -22.93 -1.25
CA GLY A 242 -10.69 -23.82 -0.10
C GLY A 242 -12.03 -24.56 0.00
N ILE A 243 -13.15 -23.87 -0.26
CA ILE A 243 -14.48 -24.49 -0.27
C ILE A 243 -14.58 -25.54 -1.38
N ASP A 244 -14.07 -25.22 -2.58
CA ASP A 244 -14.20 -26.10 -3.74
C ASP A 244 -13.33 -27.36 -3.62
N TYR A 245 -12.08 -27.22 -3.17
CA TYR A 245 -11.21 -28.38 -2.95
C TYR A 245 -11.74 -29.29 -1.84
N ALA A 246 -12.28 -28.72 -0.76
CA ALA A 246 -12.99 -29.50 0.24
C ALA A 246 -14.22 -30.19 -0.38
N LEU A 247 -14.99 -29.51 -1.24
CA LEU A 247 -16.18 -30.08 -1.88
C LEU A 247 -15.86 -31.35 -2.67
N PHE A 248 -14.77 -31.36 -3.44
CA PHE A 248 -14.37 -32.55 -4.20
C PHE A 248 -14.05 -33.74 -3.30
N VAL A 249 -13.27 -33.53 -2.23
CA VAL A 249 -12.90 -34.62 -1.31
C VAL A 249 -14.12 -35.13 -0.53
N PHE A 250 -15.02 -34.23 -0.11
CA PHE A 250 -16.29 -34.60 0.54
C PHE A 250 -17.21 -35.39 -0.40
N ALA A 251 -17.44 -34.88 -1.62
CA ALA A 251 -18.29 -35.52 -2.62
C ALA A 251 -17.76 -36.92 -2.98
N ARG A 252 -16.43 -37.06 -3.15
CA ARG A 252 -15.82 -38.35 -3.44
C ARG A 252 -15.93 -39.32 -2.26
N THR A 253 -15.70 -38.86 -1.03
CA THR A 253 -15.85 -39.70 0.17
C THR A 253 -17.27 -40.26 0.30
N ARG A 254 -18.28 -39.42 0.05
CA ARG A 254 -19.69 -39.86 0.07
C ARG A 254 -19.97 -40.91 -1.01
N THR A 255 -19.40 -40.75 -2.19
CA THR A 255 -19.55 -41.71 -3.29
C THR A 255 -18.96 -43.07 -2.91
N GLU A 256 -17.76 -43.09 -2.33
CA GLU A 256 -17.14 -44.36 -1.87
C GLU A 256 -17.90 -45.00 -0.69
N LEU A 257 -18.42 -44.19 0.25
CA LEU A 257 -19.30 -44.69 1.33
C LEU A 257 -20.58 -45.35 0.79
N ARG A 258 -21.21 -44.75 -0.23
CA ARG A 258 -22.39 -45.32 -0.88
C ARG A 258 -22.06 -46.62 -1.62
N ARG A 259 -20.83 -46.79 -2.11
CA ARG A 259 -20.32 -48.07 -2.62
C ARG A 259 -20.01 -49.09 -1.53
N GLY A 260 -20.36 -48.82 -0.27
CA GLY A 260 -20.21 -49.73 0.86
C GLY A 260 -18.78 -49.89 1.35
N GLU A 261 -17.89 -48.94 1.02
CA GLU A 261 -16.55 -48.87 1.61
C GLU A 261 -16.63 -48.42 3.07
N GLY A 262 -15.75 -48.95 3.92
CA GLY A 262 -15.62 -48.46 5.30
C GLY A 262 -15.10 -47.02 5.33
N LEU A 263 -15.52 -46.23 6.33
CA LEU A 263 -15.22 -44.79 6.42
C LEU A 263 -13.73 -44.44 6.22
N ASP A 264 -12.81 -45.15 6.88
CA ASP A 264 -11.38 -44.86 6.76
C ASP A 264 -10.83 -45.15 5.37
N GLN A 265 -11.35 -46.19 4.73
CA GLN A 265 -10.95 -46.59 3.38
C GLN A 265 -11.57 -45.66 2.34
N ALA A 266 -12.81 -45.22 2.53
CA ALA A 266 -13.48 -44.22 1.72
C ALA A 266 -12.73 -42.88 1.75
N ILE A 267 -12.36 -42.38 2.94
CA ILE A 267 -11.57 -41.14 3.09
C ILE A 267 -10.20 -41.29 2.41
N ALA A 268 -9.51 -42.42 2.63
CA ALA A 268 -8.20 -42.66 2.02
C ALA A 268 -8.28 -42.75 0.48
N LYS A 269 -9.25 -43.49 -0.08
CA LYS A 269 -9.50 -43.59 -1.52
C LYS A 269 -9.86 -42.23 -2.13
N ALA A 270 -10.70 -41.45 -1.45
CA ALA A 270 -11.05 -40.10 -1.88
C ALA A 270 -9.84 -39.16 -1.91
N THR A 271 -9.01 -39.17 -0.86
CA THR A 271 -7.79 -38.35 -0.81
C THR A 271 -6.76 -38.78 -1.87
N GLY A 272 -6.65 -40.08 -2.15
CA GLY A 272 -5.75 -40.60 -3.19
C GLY A 272 -6.18 -40.23 -4.62
N THR A 273 -7.49 -40.17 -4.89
CA THR A 273 -8.03 -39.91 -6.23
C THR A 273 -8.39 -38.43 -6.42
N ALA A 274 -9.43 -37.95 -5.73
CA ALA A 274 -9.84 -36.54 -5.80
C ALA A 274 -8.75 -35.59 -5.29
N GLY A 275 -7.96 -36.00 -4.28
CA GLY A 275 -6.83 -35.18 -3.82
C GLY A 275 -5.72 -35.05 -4.86
N THR A 276 -5.54 -36.02 -5.76
CA THR A 276 -4.60 -35.87 -6.89
C THR A 276 -5.08 -34.74 -7.80
N ALA A 277 -6.37 -34.70 -8.14
CA ALA A 277 -6.95 -33.62 -8.93
C ALA A 277 -6.81 -32.25 -8.23
N VAL A 278 -7.04 -32.19 -6.91
CA VAL A 278 -6.86 -30.97 -6.09
C VAL A 278 -5.41 -30.45 -6.14
N VAL A 279 -4.41 -31.33 -6.08
CA VAL A 279 -3.01 -30.89 -6.20
C VAL A 279 -2.72 -30.32 -7.58
N PHE A 280 -3.22 -30.94 -8.65
CA PHE A 280 -3.01 -30.42 -10.01
C PHE A 280 -3.68 -29.06 -10.23
N ALA A 281 -4.95 -28.95 -9.82
CA ALA A 281 -5.72 -27.71 -9.80
C ALA A 281 -4.97 -26.61 -9.04
N GLY A 282 -4.67 -26.85 -7.76
CA GLY A 282 -3.98 -25.89 -6.90
C GLY A 282 -2.59 -25.52 -7.40
N THR A 283 -1.83 -26.46 -7.95
CA THR A 283 -0.52 -26.16 -8.55
C THR A 283 -0.68 -25.27 -9.78
N THR A 284 -1.72 -25.47 -10.59
CA THR A 284 -1.99 -24.63 -11.77
C THR A 284 -2.30 -23.19 -11.37
N VAL A 285 -3.16 -23.01 -10.35
CA VAL A 285 -3.46 -21.69 -9.77
C VAL A 285 -2.19 -21.04 -9.21
N VAL A 286 -1.38 -21.80 -8.44
CA VAL A 286 -0.11 -21.32 -7.88
C VAL A 286 0.84 -20.87 -8.98
N ILE A 287 1.02 -21.65 -10.05
CA ILE A 287 1.91 -21.25 -11.16
C ILE A 287 1.37 -20.00 -11.85
N ALA A 288 0.06 -19.88 -12.05
CA ALA A 288 -0.55 -18.70 -12.66
C ALA A 288 -0.26 -17.42 -11.86
N LEU A 289 -0.42 -17.49 -10.54
CA LEU A 289 -0.20 -16.38 -9.61
C LEU A 289 1.27 -16.06 -9.41
N VAL A 290 2.14 -17.07 -9.31
CA VAL A 290 3.60 -16.89 -9.33
C VAL A 290 4.04 -16.29 -10.66
N GLY A 291 3.34 -16.60 -11.76
CA GLY A 291 3.58 -16.03 -13.09
C GLY A 291 3.48 -14.50 -13.15
N LEU A 292 2.79 -13.85 -12.20
CA LEU A 292 2.79 -12.39 -12.11
C LEU A 292 4.18 -11.83 -11.79
N SER A 293 5.07 -12.62 -11.16
CA SER A 293 6.47 -12.21 -10.95
C SER A 293 7.26 -12.00 -12.23
N VAL A 294 6.82 -12.57 -13.36
CA VAL A 294 7.49 -12.42 -14.66
C VAL A 294 7.24 -11.03 -15.27
N VAL A 295 6.19 -10.34 -14.81
CA VAL A 295 5.82 -9.00 -15.27
C VAL A 295 6.73 -7.91 -14.69
N ASP A 296 7.51 -8.25 -13.64
CA ASP A 296 8.47 -7.34 -12.98
C ASP A 296 7.85 -6.07 -12.36
N ILE A 297 6.61 -6.20 -11.88
CA ILE A 297 5.92 -5.15 -11.12
C ILE A 297 5.90 -5.59 -9.64
N PRO A 298 6.56 -4.85 -8.72
CA PRO A 298 6.78 -5.30 -7.34
C PRO A 298 5.50 -5.63 -6.58
N PHE A 299 4.52 -4.72 -6.55
CA PHE A 299 3.29 -4.93 -5.78
C PHE A 299 2.45 -6.08 -6.38
N LEU A 300 2.38 -6.23 -7.71
CA LEU A 300 1.74 -7.38 -8.36
C LEU A 300 2.43 -8.70 -8.00
N THR A 301 3.76 -8.70 -7.93
CA THR A 301 4.55 -9.86 -7.56
C THR A 301 4.26 -10.26 -6.12
N GLN A 302 4.25 -9.30 -5.19
CA GLN A 302 3.92 -9.54 -3.79
C GLN A 302 2.49 -10.07 -3.62
N MET A 303 1.51 -9.45 -4.28
CA MET A 303 0.11 -9.89 -4.26
C MET A 303 -0.05 -11.29 -4.83
N GLY A 304 0.57 -11.56 -6.00
CA GLY A 304 0.55 -12.87 -6.64
C GLY A 304 1.17 -13.97 -5.77
N LEU A 305 2.33 -13.71 -5.17
CA LEU A 305 3.01 -14.66 -4.28
C LEU A 305 2.22 -14.92 -2.99
N ALA A 306 1.64 -13.88 -2.38
CA ALA A 306 0.80 -14.01 -1.19
C ALA A 306 -0.48 -14.82 -1.48
N ALA A 307 -1.14 -14.55 -2.60
CA ALA A 307 -2.30 -15.31 -3.06
C ALA A 307 -1.91 -16.77 -3.39
N ALA A 308 -0.78 -17.00 -4.05
CA ALA A 308 -0.26 -18.33 -4.34
C ALA A 308 0.05 -19.12 -3.06
N ALA A 309 0.68 -18.49 -2.07
CA ALA A 309 0.94 -19.11 -0.77
C ALA A 309 -0.36 -19.50 -0.06
N THR A 310 -1.37 -18.63 -0.11
CA THR A 310 -2.70 -18.89 0.48
C THR A 310 -3.39 -20.07 -0.20
N VAL A 311 -3.33 -20.16 -1.53
CA VAL A 311 -3.86 -21.32 -2.29
C VAL A 311 -3.08 -22.59 -1.96
N ALA A 312 -1.75 -22.52 -1.84
CA ALA A 312 -0.94 -23.67 -1.44
C ALA A 312 -1.32 -24.18 -0.04
N VAL A 313 -1.57 -23.26 0.91
CA VAL A 313 -2.09 -23.59 2.24
C VAL A 313 -3.47 -24.25 2.12
N ALA A 314 -4.38 -23.73 1.30
CA ALA A 314 -5.69 -24.32 1.07
C ALA A 314 -5.61 -25.76 0.51
N VAL A 315 -4.66 -26.04 -0.39
CA VAL A 315 -4.38 -27.41 -0.89
C VAL A 315 -3.91 -28.31 0.25
N VAL A 316 -2.97 -27.86 1.09
CA VAL A 316 -2.49 -28.65 2.23
C VAL A 316 -3.62 -28.93 3.22
N VAL A 317 -4.48 -27.96 3.49
CA VAL A 317 -5.69 -28.12 4.30
C VAL A 317 -6.64 -29.16 3.70
N ALA A 318 -6.90 -29.09 2.39
CA ALA A 318 -7.74 -30.05 1.67
C ALA A 318 -7.20 -31.50 1.72
N LEU A 319 -5.88 -31.68 1.82
CA LEU A 319 -5.24 -32.99 1.89
C LEU A 319 -5.03 -33.51 3.32
N THR A 320 -5.14 -32.64 4.33
CA THR A 320 -4.84 -32.99 5.73
C THR A 320 -6.02 -32.76 6.67
N ALA A 321 -6.47 -31.52 6.83
CA ALA A 321 -7.55 -31.15 7.73
C ALA A 321 -8.89 -31.71 7.27
N VAL A 322 -9.19 -31.67 5.96
CA VAL A 322 -10.46 -32.21 5.42
C VAL A 322 -10.64 -33.71 5.73
N PRO A 323 -9.66 -34.60 5.44
CA PRO A 323 -9.73 -36.00 5.88
C PRO A 323 -9.92 -36.19 7.40
N ALA A 324 -9.31 -35.33 8.22
CA ALA A 324 -9.48 -35.36 9.67
C ALA A 324 -10.90 -34.96 10.10
N PHE A 325 -11.45 -33.88 9.53
CA PHE A 325 -12.84 -33.45 9.77
C PHE A 325 -13.86 -34.48 9.29
N LEU A 326 -13.62 -35.12 8.14
CA LEU A 326 -14.47 -36.21 7.63
C LEU A 326 -14.52 -37.38 8.61
N LYS A 327 -13.40 -37.70 9.28
CA LYS A 327 -13.39 -38.72 10.33
C LYS A 327 -14.19 -38.30 11.55
N VAL A 328 -14.06 -37.05 12.00
CA VAL A 328 -14.82 -36.49 13.14
C VAL A 328 -16.33 -36.49 12.86
N LEU A 329 -16.73 -36.16 11.63
CA LEU A 329 -18.13 -36.23 11.22
C LEU A 329 -18.68 -37.65 11.18
N GLY A 330 -17.84 -38.62 10.79
CA GLY A 330 -18.26 -39.99 10.58
C GLY A 330 -19.38 -40.10 9.53
N LEU A 331 -20.39 -40.92 9.81
CA LEU A 331 -21.54 -41.09 8.92
C LEU A 331 -22.46 -39.85 8.85
N LYS A 332 -22.22 -38.80 9.65
CA LYS A 332 -22.99 -37.55 9.56
C LYS A 332 -22.76 -36.79 8.25
N VAL A 333 -21.73 -37.16 7.48
CA VAL A 333 -21.49 -36.68 6.11
C VAL A 333 -22.59 -37.12 5.13
N LEU A 334 -23.33 -38.19 5.45
CA LEU A 334 -24.48 -38.65 4.68
C LEU A 334 -25.78 -37.95 5.14
N PRO A 335 -26.80 -37.85 4.27
CA PRO A 335 -28.12 -37.36 4.64
C PRO A 335 -28.71 -38.20 5.78
N ARG A 336 -29.54 -37.59 6.67
CA ARG A 336 -30.11 -38.26 7.86
C ARG A 336 -30.74 -39.63 7.55
N LYS A 337 -31.37 -39.79 6.38
CA LYS A 337 -32.04 -41.02 5.93
C LYS A 337 -31.09 -42.18 5.62
N GLU A 338 -29.81 -41.89 5.32
CA GLU A 338 -28.82 -42.88 4.88
C GLU A 338 -27.91 -43.36 6.03
N ARG A 339 -27.88 -42.65 7.17
CA ARG A 339 -26.90 -42.86 8.25
C ARG A 339 -27.05 -44.17 9.03
N HIS A 340 -28.26 -44.72 9.07
CA HIS A 340 -28.59 -45.92 9.84
C HIS A 340 -28.60 -47.20 8.99
N ARG A 341 -28.17 -47.11 7.72
CA ARG A 341 -28.15 -48.25 6.81
C ARG A 341 -26.79 -48.94 6.85
N ASP A 342 -26.83 -50.27 6.83
CA ASP A 342 -25.62 -51.10 6.71
C ASP A 342 -24.96 -50.93 5.32
N PRO A 343 -23.67 -51.29 5.16
CA PRO A 343 -22.94 -51.14 3.90
C PRO A 343 -23.64 -51.77 2.69
N ALA A 344 -24.35 -52.89 2.88
CA ALA A 344 -25.17 -53.51 1.84
C ALA A 344 -26.40 -52.67 1.46
N GLY A 345 -27.02 -52.01 2.44
CA GLY A 345 -28.13 -51.08 2.21
C GLY A 345 -27.68 -49.78 1.57
N LEU A 346 -26.44 -49.34 1.81
CA LEU A 346 -25.82 -48.20 1.10
C LEU A 346 -25.48 -48.57 -0.35
N ARG A 347 -24.90 -49.77 -0.60
CA ARG A 347 -24.66 -50.29 -1.96
C ARG A 347 -25.94 -50.42 -2.76
N ALA A 348 -27.00 -50.96 -2.17
CA ALA A 348 -28.29 -51.06 -2.83
C ALA A 348 -28.84 -49.68 -3.23
N ILE A 349 -28.58 -48.63 -2.44
CA ILE A 349 -28.90 -47.25 -2.84
C ILE A 349 -28.01 -46.83 -3.99
N ALA A 350 -26.69 -47.04 -3.92
CA ALA A 350 -25.77 -46.65 -4.99
C ALA A 350 -26.11 -47.32 -6.32
N ASP A 351 -26.43 -48.61 -6.33
CA ASP A 351 -26.85 -49.34 -7.52
C ASP A 351 -28.22 -48.87 -8.01
N SER A 352 -29.15 -48.60 -7.09
CA SER A 352 -30.45 -48.01 -7.44
C SER A 352 -30.35 -46.56 -7.91
N ASP A 353 -29.41 -45.78 -7.39
CA ASP A 353 -29.11 -44.40 -7.76
C ASP A 353 -28.36 -44.40 -9.08
N ASP A 354 -27.42 -45.30 -9.36
CA ASP A 354 -26.76 -45.39 -10.67
C ASP A 354 -27.78 -45.78 -11.76
N HIS A 355 -28.75 -46.65 -11.46
CA HIS A 355 -29.85 -46.96 -12.37
C HIS A 355 -30.91 -45.85 -12.44
N ALA A 356 -31.33 -45.28 -11.32
CA ALA A 356 -32.33 -44.20 -11.27
C ALA A 356 -31.76 -42.86 -11.76
N THR A 357 -30.48 -42.57 -11.58
CA THR A 357 -29.77 -41.42 -12.18
C THR A 357 -29.46 -41.69 -13.64
N ALA A 358 -29.24 -42.93 -14.09
CA ALA A 358 -29.22 -43.23 -15.52
C ALA A 358 -30.60 -42.96 -16.18
N ASP A 359 -31.71 -43.26 -15.49
CA ASP A 359 -33.08 -43.01 -15.96
C ASP A 359 -33.54 -41.54 -15.79
N LEU A 360 -33.22 -40.91 -14.66
CA LEU A 360 -33.51 -39.50 -14.34
C LEU A 360 -32.55 -38.55 -15.04
N ALA A 361 -31.30 -38.90 -15.33
CA ALA A 361 -30.44 -38.15 -16.25
C ALA A 361 -30.69 -38.56 -17.72
N GLY A 362 -31.50 -39.59 -17.95
CA GLY A 362 -32.13 -39.90 -19.23
C GLY A 362 -33.41 -39.10 -19.50
N ARG A 363 -34.13 -38.60 -18.48
CA ARG A 363 -35.42 -37.86 -18.60
C ARG A 363 -35.46 -36.46 -17.96
N GLY A 364 -34.56 -36.18 -17.03
CA GLY A 364 -34.43 -34.92 -16.27
C GLY A 364 -33.82 -33.78 -17.07
N PRO A 365 -33.79 -32.56 -16.49
CA PRO A 365 -33.43 -31.33 -17.21
C PRO A 365 -32.01 -31.37 -17.79
N LEU A 366 -31.01 -31.75 -16.98
CA LEU A 366 -29.61 -31.86 -17.43
C LEU A 366 -29.42 -32.92 -18.53
N GLY A 367 -30.18 -34.01 -18.47
CA GLY A 367 -30.19 -35.08 -19.47
C GLY A 367 -30.81 -34.70 -20.80
N ARG A 368 -31.87 -33.87 -20.75
CA ARG A 368 -32.48 -33.25 -21.94
C ARG A 368 -31.55 -32.20 -22.54
N TRP A 369 -30.90 -31.40 -21.70
CA TRP A 369 -29.90 -30.42 -22.10
C TRP A 369 -28.74 -31.08 -22.85
N ALA A 370 -28.09 -32.08 -22.24
CA ALA A 370 -26.96 -32.78 -22.85
C ALA A 370 -27.30 -33.42 -24.20
N ARG A 371 -28.52 -33.97 -24.35
CA ARG A 371 -29.01 -34.47 -25.64
C ARG A 371 -29.30 -33.35 -26.64
N GLY A 372 -29.80 -32.21 -26.19
CA GLY A 372 -30.00 -31.03 -27.05
C GLY A 372 -28.69 -30.55 -27.64
N VAL A 373 -27.67 -30.35 -26.79
CA VAL A 373 -26.32 -29.92 -27.19
C VAL A 373 -25.68 -30.93 -28.15
N THR A 374 -25.75 -32.23 -27.86
CA THR A 374 -25.14 -33.26 -28.72
C THR A 374 -25.93 -33.58 -29.99
N LYS A 375 -27.24 -33.27 -30.05
CA LYS A 375 -28.07 -33.46 -31.26
C LYS A 375 -27.86 -32.34 -32.28
N HIS A 376 -27.64 -31.11 -31.82
CA HIS A 376 -27.41 -29.94 -32.69
C HIS A 376 -26.11 -29.20 -32.30
N PRO A 377 -24.94 -29.87 -32.38
CA PRO A 377 -23.71 -29.34 -31.81
C PRO A 377 -23.23 -28.05 -32.49
N VAL A 378 -23.43 -27.89 -33.80
CA VAL A 378 -23.05 -26.65 -34.52
C VAL A 378 -23.87 -25.45 -34.04
N VAL A 379 -25.19 -25.63 -33.89
CA VAL A 379 -26.09 -24.55 -33.43
C VAL A 379 -25.78 -24.20 -31.98
N ALA A 380 -25.60 -25.22 -31.12
CA ALA A 380 -25.24 -25.02 -29.73
C ALA A 380 -23.91 -24.26 -29.58
N LEU A 381 -22.89 -24.64 -30.35
CA LEU A 381 -21.59 -23.97 -30.37
C LEU A 381 -21.71 -22.51 -30.84
N LEU A 382 -22.41 -22.28 -31.95
CA LEU A 382 -22.57 -20.92 -32.52
C LEU A 382 -23.34 -20.01 -31.55
N VAL A 383 -24.46 -20.48 -30.99
CA VAL A 383 -25.23 -19.71 -30.02
C VAL A 383 -24.41 -19.40 -28.77
N ALA A 384 -23.65 -20.37 -28.25
CA ALA A 384 -22.80 -20.16 -27.08
C ALA A 384 -21.70 -19.13 -27.34
N VAL A 385 -20.98 -19.26 -28.47
CA VAL A 385 -19.90 -18.33 -28.84
C VAL A 385 -20.46 -16.93 -29.11
N VAL A 386 -21.61 -16.80 -29.78
CA VAL A 386 -22.24 -15.50 -30.02
C VAL A 386 -22.74 -14.87 -28.71
N ALA A 387 -23.36 -15.64 -27.82
CA ALA A 387 -23.85 -15.12 -26.54
C ALA A 387 -22.70 -14.61 -25.65
N VAL A 388 -21.65 -15.42 -25.48
CA VAL A 388 -20.47 -15.03 -24.68
C VAL A 388 -19.68 -13.92 -25.37
N GLY A 389 -19.53 -14.01 -26.71
CA GLY A 389 -18.89 -12.97 -27.51
C GLY A 389 -19.60 -11.63 -27.41
N ALA A 390 -20.94 -11.60 -27.38
CA ALA A 390 -21.71 -10.38 -27.19
C ALA A 390 -21.46 -9.74 -25.81
N ILE A 391 -21.35 -10.57 -24.76
CA ILE A 391 -21.00 -10.10 -23.40
C ILE A 391 -19.54 -9.61 -23.34
N ALA A 392 -18.67 -10.13 -24.20
CA ALA A 392 -17.26 -9.72 -24.29
C ALA A 392 -17.02 -8.43 -25.10
N ILE A 393 -17.98 -7.97 -25.91
CA ILE A 393 -17.84 -6.74 -26.73
C ILE A 393 -17.37 -5.52 -25.93
N PRO A 394 -17.88 -5.23 -24.72
CA PRO A 394 -17.49 -4.04 -23.96
C PRO A 394 -15.99 -3.98 -23.63
N VAL A 395 -15.27 -5.12 -23.59
CA VAL A 395 -13.81 -5.16 -23.36
C VAL A 395 -13.05 -4.26 -24.35
N ALA A 396 -13.54 -4.12 -25.58
CA ALA A 396 -12.91 -3.26 -26.58
C ALA A 396 -12.92 -1.76 -26.21
N SER A 397 -13.75 -1.35 -25.24
CA SER A 397 -13.84 0.01 -24.71
C SER A 397 -13.23 0.15 -23.30
N MET A 398 -12.55 -0.90 -22.82
CA MET A 398 -11.97 -0.94 -21.49
C MET A 398 -10.96 0.20 -21.32
N ARG A 399 -11.17 1.00 -20.28
CA ARG A 399 -10.22 2.00 -19.81
C ARG A 399 -9.76 1.61 -18.42
N THR A 400 -8.49 1.84 -18.14
CA THR A 400 -7.85 1.51 -16.88
C THR A 400 -7.23 2.75 -16.25
N ALA A 401 -7.37 2.87 -14.93
CA ALA A 401 -6.70 3.88 -14.11
C ALA A 401 -6.46 3.31 -12.70
N LEU A 402 -5.56 3.94 -11.94
CA LEU A 402 -5.43 3.65 -10.50
C LEU A 402 -6.61 4.28 -9.72
N PRO A 403 -6.89 3.77 -8.49
CA PRO A 403 -7.94 4.34 -7.65
C PRO A 403 -7.74 5.84 -7.44
N SER A 404 -8.82 6.62 -7.60
CA SER A 404 -8.83 8.05 -7.31
C SER A 404 -10.08 8.43 -6.51
N ALA A 405 -10.04 9.57 -5.82
CA ALA A 405 -11.20 10.09 -5.07
C ALA A 405 -12.43 10.35 -5.98
N GLU A 406 -12.22 10.48 -7.30
CA GLU A 406 -13.28 10.60 -8.31
C GLU A 406 -14.18 9.35 -8.39
N ASN A 407 -13.77 8.21 -7.85
CA ASN A 407 -14.56 6.98 -7.91
C ASN A 407 -15.12 6.56 -6.54
N ALA A 408 -14.80 7.31 -5.49
CA ALA A 408 -15.32 7.07 -4.14
C ALA A 408 -16.84 7.31 -4.04
N ASP A 409 -17.46 6.72 -3.02
CA ASP A 409 -18.89 6.84 -2.77
C ASP A 409 -19.28 8.30 -2.50
N PRO A 410 -20.28 8.88 -3.20
CA PRO A 410 -20.78 10.23 -2.97
C PRO A 410 -21.16 10.55 -1.51
N ALA A 411 -21.46 9.54 -0.70
CA ALA A 411 -21.76 9.70 0.72
C ALA A 411 -20.52 10.00 1.58
N THR A 412 -19.30 9.75 1.08
CA THR A 412 -18.05 9.94 1.84
C THR A 412 -17.57 11.39 1.80
N SER A 413 -16.96 11.85 2.90
CA SER A 413 -16.37 13.20 2.98
C SER A 413 -15.24 13.38 1.95
N GLN A 414 -14.43 12.34 1.72
CA GLN A 414 -13.38 12.35 0.70
C GLN A 414 -13.93 12.67 -0.70
N ARG A 415 -15.05 12.06 -1.08
CA ARG A 415 -15.69 12.32 -2.38
C ARG A 415 -16.27 13.74 -2.44
N GLN A 416 -16.90 14.19 -1.36
CA GLN A 416 -17.51 15.51 -1.30
C GLN A 416 -16.45 16.61 -1.35
N ALA A 417 -15.32 16.43 -0.66
CA ALA A 417 -14.14 17.31 -0.77
C ALA A 417 -13.60 17.36 -2.20
N TYR A 418 -13.49 16.22 -2.88
CA TYR A 418 -13.06 16.16 -4.28
C TYR A 418 -14.01 16.95 -5.20
N ASP A 419 -15.33 16.73 -5.10
CA ASP A 419 -16.32 17.43 -5.92
C ASP A 419 -16.28 18.95 -5.69
N LEU A 420 -16.07 19.40 -4.45
CA LEU A 420 -15.89 20.82 -4.10
C LEU A 420 -14.60 21.40 -4.70
N LEU A 421 -13.49 20.66 -4.68
CA LEU A 421 -12.24 21.11 -5.29
C LEU A 421 -12.37 21.25 -6.80
N VAL A 422 -13.04 20.29 -7.45
CA VAL A 422 -13.34 20.34 -8.87
C VAL A 422 -14.29 21.50 -9.21
N GLU A 423 -15.32 21.76 -8.40
CA GLU A 423 -16.23 22.89 -8.56
C GLU A 423 -15.51 24.24 -8.43
N GLY A 424 -14.67 24.39 -7.40
CA GLY A 424 -14.02 25.67 -7.07
C GLY A 424 -12.79 26.00 -7.91
N PHE A 425 -11.98 24.99 -8.25
CA PHE A 425 -10.66 25.17 -8.87
C PHE A 425 -10.54 24.49 -10.25
N GLY A 426 -11.56 23.75 -10.67
CA GLY A 426 -11.58 22.99 -11.92
C GLY A 426 -10.98 21.58 -11.79
N PRO A 427 -11.26 20.69 -12.77
CA PRO A 427 -10.85 19.27 -12.70
C PRO A 427 -9.35 19.05 -12.54
N GLY A 428 -8.53 19.84 -13.24
CA GLY A 428 -7.08 19.64 -13.24
C GLY A 428 -6.35 20.09 -11.97
N SER A 429 -7.02 20.74 -11.02
CA SER A 429 -6.46 21.01 -9.69
C SER A 429 -6.06 19.72 -8.95
N GLN A 430 -6.80 18.63 -9.22
CA GLN A 430 -6.58 17.29 -8.67
C GLN A 430 -5.62 16.45 -9.52
N SER A 431 -4.96 17.05 -10.52
CA SER A 431 -4.13 16.34 -11.51
C SER A 431 -2.83 17.07 -11.80
N THR A 432 -2.38 17.84 -10.82
CA THR A 432 -1.19 18.68 -10.96
C THR A 432 0.03 17.82 -11.26
N LEU A 433 0.74 18.18 -12.32
CA LEU A 433 1.97 17.52 -12.76
C LEU A 433 3.18 18.33 -12.28
N VAL A 434 4.24 17.64 -11.89
CA VAL A 434 5.50 18.28 -11.51
C VAL A 434 6.52 18.00 -12.60
N VAL A 435 7.19 19.04 -13.09
CA VAL A 435 8.29 18.93 -14.04
C VAL A 435 9.55 19.39 -13.34
N LEU A 436 10.45 18.43 -13.11
CA LEU A 436 11.72 18.64 -12.45
C LEU A 436 12.81 18.74 -13.52
N VAL A 437 13.59 19.81 -13.46
CA VAL A 437 14.75 20.03 -14.34
C VAL A 437 15.99 19.99 -13.48
N ASP A 438 16.85 18.98 -13.65
CA ASP A 438 18.09 18.81 -12.88
C ASP A 438 19.31 18.83 -13.80
N GLY A 439 20.33 19.59 -13.40
CA GLY A 439 21.58 19.68 -14.15
C GLY A 439 22.29 21.02 -14.04
N PRO A 440 23.51 21.12 -14.58
CA PRO A 440 24.33 22.32 -14.49
C PRO A 440 23.68 23.56 -15.13
N GLU A 441 22.78 23.37 -16.11
CA GLU A 441 22.05 24.45 -16.80
C GLU A 441 20.55 24.46 -16.47
N ALA A 442 20.14 23.90 -15.32
CA ALA A 442 18.73 23.71 -14.96
C ALA A 442 17.89 25.00 -15.07
N ALA A 443 18.41 26.15 -14.65
CA ALA A 443 17.71 27.44 -14.75
C ALA A 443 17.46 27.88 -16.20
N ALA A 444 18.43 27.70 -17.08
CA ALA A 444 18.30 28.06 -18.49
C ALA A 444 17.32 27.12 -19.20
N VAL A 445 17.42 25.82 -18.93
CA VAL A 445 16.52 24.81 -19.48
C VAL A 445 15.08 25.00 -18.98
N ALA A 446 14.88 25.30 -17.69
CA ALA A 446 13.56 25.60 -17.14
C ALA A 446 12.89 26.81 -17.82
N ALA A 447 13.67 27.87 -18.10
CA ALA A 447 13.19 29.06 -18.81
C ALA A 447 12.81 28.77 -20.28
N GLU A 448 13.46 27.80 -20.92
CA GLU A 448 13.13 27.34 -22.28
C GLU A 448 11.89 26.43 -22.29
N VAL A 449 11.81 25.51 -21.33
CA VAL A 449 10.80 24.45 -21.28
C VAL A 449 9.44 24.98 -20.79
N GLY A 450 9.40 25.88 -19.81
CA GLY A 450 8.15 26.41 -19.26
C GLY A 450 7.17 26.96 -20.31
N PRO A 451 7.60 27.86 -21.22
CA PRO A 451 6.74 28.37 -22.29
C PRO A 451 6.30 27.31 -23.30
N ARG A 452 7.12 26.29 -23.56
CA ARG A 452 6.77 25.16 -24.44
C ARG A 452 5.65 24.33 -23.83
N ILE A 453 5.75 24.04 -22.53
CA ILE A 453 4.71 23.33 -21.79
C ILE A 453 3.41 24.15 -21.77
N GLN A 454 3.49 25.45 -21.49
CA GLN A 454 2.32 26.33 -21.47
C GLN A 454 1.58 26.39 -22.82
N ALA A 455 2.26 26.11 -23.94
CA ALA A 455 1.68 26.07 -25.27
C ALA A 455 1.01 24.73 -25.62
N LEU A 456 1.16 23.69 -24.79
CA LEU A 456 0.52 22.40 -25.01
C LEU A 456 -1.00 22.49 -24.81
N PRO A 457 -1.79 21.70 -25.57
CA PRO A 457 -3.22 21.61 -25.34
C PRO A 457 -3.51 21.06 -23.94
N ASP A 458 -4.61 21.50 -23.34
CA ASP A 458 -5.06 21.10 -22.00
C ASP A 458 -4.20 21.64 -20.83
N VAL A 459 -3.22 22.52 -21.05
CA VAL A 459 -2.52 23.21 -19.95
C VAL A 459 -3.27 24.49 -19.56
N VAL A 460 -3.68 24.59 -18.30
CA VAL A 460 -4.36 25.78 -17.75
C VAL A 460 -3.35 26.78 -17.19
N ALA A 461 -2.37 26.29 -16.42
CA ALA A 461 -1.36 27.14 -15.80
C ALA A 461 -0.03 26.39 -15.64
N VAL A 462 1.06 27.14 -15.77
CA VAL A 462 2.42 26.70 -15.43
C VAL A 462 2.97 27.70 -14.42
N THR A 463 3.43 27.22 -13.26
CA THR A 463 4.03 28.10 -12.25
C THR A 463 5.44 28.53 -12.67
N PRO A 464 5.93 29.69 -12.20
CA PRO A 464 7.34 30.02 -12.30
C PRO A 464 8.21 28.91 -11.70
N ALA A 465 9.39 28.69 -12.30
CA ALA A 465 10.33 27.69 -11.83
C ALA A 465 10.87 28.06 -10.45
N VAL A 466 10.79 27.13 -9.50
CA VAL A 466 11.33 27.27 -8.14
C VAL A 466 12.70 26.57 -8.07
N PRO A 467 13.79 27.28 -7.77
CA PRO A 467 15.11 26.66 -7.63
C PRO A 467 15.18 25.79 -6.37
N SER A 468 15.93 24.69 -6.45
CA SER A 468 16.32 23.94 -5.26
C SER A 468 17.23 24.78 -4.35
N PRO A 469 17.34 24.47 -3.04
CA PRO A 469 18.24 25.17 -2.12
C PRO A 469 19.69 25.21 -2.62
N ASP A 470 20.13 24.15 -3.31
CA ASP A 470 21.47 24.03 -3.89
C ASP A 470 21.59 24.68 -5.28
N GLY A 471 20.49 25.19 -5.85
CA GLY A 471 20.43 25.80 -7.18
C GLY A 471 20.65 24.87 -8.37
N THR A 472 20.79 23.56 -8.12
CA THR A 472 21.11 22.54 -9.14
C THR A 472 19.89 21.97 -9.85
N ALA A 473 18.69 22.20 -9.29
CA ALA A 473 17.44 21.75 -9.86
C ALA A 473 16.40 22.88 -9.87
N GLN A 474 15.41 22.77 -10.75
CA GLN A 474 14.28 23.68 -10.87
C GLN A 474 12.98 22.88 -10.90
N LEU A 475 12.01 23.31 -10.10
CA LEU A 475 10.69 22.70 -10.02
C LEU A 475 9.67 23.58 -10.74
N ILE A 476 8.95 22.99 -11.69
CA ILE A 476 7.87 23.63 -12.42
C ILE A 476 6.59 22.84 -12.15
N THR A 477 5.55 23.51 -11.67
CA THR A 477 4.24 22.89 -11.44
C THR A 477 3.33 23.21 -12.62
N VAL A 478 2.69 22.18 -13.18
CA VAL A 478 1.82 22.27 -14.35
C VAL A 478 0.41 21.82 -13.96
N VAL A 479 -0.56 22.71 -14.15
CA VAL A 479 -1.98 22.43 -13.85
C VAL A 479 -2.70 22.12 -15.16
N PRO A 480 -3.18 20.88 -15.38
CA PRO A 480 -3.96 20.53 -16.55
C PRO A 480 -5.39 21.10 -16.50
N GLY A 481 -6.14 20.92 -17.59
CA GLY A 481 -7.56 21.25 -17.68
C GLY A 481 -8.46 20.06 -17.41
N SER A 482 -7.96 18.84 -17.59
CA SER A 482 -8.66 17.59 -17.32
C SER A 482 -8.28 16.97 -15.96
N GLY A 483 -9.15 16.07 -15.48
CA GLY A 483 -8.99 15.36 -14.20
C GLY A 483 -8.06 14.14 -14.28
N PRO A 484 -7.87 13.42 -13.16
CA PRO A 484 -6.75 12.48 -13.02
C PRO A 484 -6.96 11.19 -13.82
N THR A 485 -8.22 10.85 -14.09
CA THR A 485 -8.60 9.64 -14.84
C THR A 485 -8.96 9.90 -16.32
N ASP A 486 -8.85 11.15 -16.78
CA ASP A 486 -9.14 11.53 -18.18
C ASP A 486 -7.96 11.19 -19.11
N GLU A 487 -8.26 10.68 -20.31
CA GLU A 487 -7.24 10.35 -21.32
C GLU A 487 -6.43 11.58 -21.73
N ARG A 488 -7.05 12.78 -21.71
CA ARG A 488 -6.37 14.04 -22.03
C ARG A 488 -5.20 14.34 -21.09
N THR A 489 -5.30 13.98 -19.81
CA THR A 489 -4.22 14.17 -18.84
C THR A 489 -3.06 13.22 -19.14
N SER A 490 -3.36 11.97 -19.47
CA SER A 490 -2.37 10.98 -19.88
C SER A 490 -1.64 11.39 -21.16
N ASP A 491 -2.39 11.87 -22.16
CA ASP A 491 -1.83 12.40 -23.39
C ASP A 491 -0.99 13.66 -23.17
N LEU A 492 -1.40 14.53 -22.23
CA LEU A 492 -0.60 15.68 -21.83
C LEU A 492 0.74 15.27 -21.20
N VAL A 493 0.77 14.28 -20.30
CA VAL A 493 2.03 13.77 -19.73
C VAL A 493 2.95 13.27 -20.83
N ARG A 494 2.44 12.47 -21.78
CA ARG A 494 3.21 11.99 -22.93
C ARG A 494 3.67 13.16 -23.82
N ALA A 495 2.82 14.16 -24.03
CA ALA A 495 3.13 15.34 -24.81
C ALA A 495 4.25 16.17 -24.16
N ILE A 496 4.19 16.42 -22.84
CA ILE A 496 5.24 17.10 -22.08
C ILE A 496 6.56 16.35 -22.24
N ARG A 497 6.58 15.03 -21.99
CA ARG A 497 7.78 14.19 -22.14
C ARG A 497 8.35 14.24 -23.56
N SER A 498 7.50 14.24 -24.57
CA SER A 498 7.93 14.34 -25.96
C SER A 498 8.48 15.73 -26.32
N ALA A 499 7.93 16.80 -25.72
CA ALA A 499 8.32 18.18 -25.96
C ALA A 499 9.60 18.58 -25.21
N THR A 500 9.89 17.90 -24.10
CA THR A 500 11.11 18.09 -23.28
C THR A 500 12.21 17.07 -23.59
N GLY A 501 11.87 16.00 -24.32
CA GLY A 501 12.83 15.00 -24.78
C GLY A 501 13.88 15.61 -25.73
N GLY A 502 15.16 15.41 -25.40
CA GLY A 502 16.28 15.86 -26.24
C GLY A 502 16.84 17.25 -25.89
N THR A 503 16.41 17.86 -24.79
CA THR A 503 17.03 19.08 -24.26
C THR A 503 18.45 18.77 -23.78
N THR A 504 19.45 19.55 -24.19
CA THR A 504 20.85 19.35 -23.79
C THR A 504 21.19 20.26 -22.61
N GLY A 505 21.88 19.73 -21.59
CA GLY A 505 22.40 20.52 -20.46
C GLY A 505 21.67 20.30 -19.12
N ALA A 506 20.49 19.71 -19.14
CA ALA A 506 19.77 19.24 -17.95
C ALA A 506 18.81 18.10 -18.29
N ASP A 507 18.58 17.20 -17.36
CA ASP A 507 17.57 16.16 -17.44
C ASP A 507 16.21 16.72 -17.01
N VAL A 508 15.19 16.49 -17.82
CA VAL A 508 13.81 16.93 -17.55
C VAL A 508 12.94 15.73 -17.26
N LEU A 509 12.45 15.66 -16.02
CA LEU A 509 11.64 14.56 -15.51
C LEU A 509 10.22 15.05 -15.24
N VAL A 510 9.23 14.32 -15.74
CA VAL A 510 7.81 14.56 -15.42
C VAL A 510 7.40 13.58 -14.32
N THR A 511 7.02 14.12 -13.17
CA THR A 511 6.74 13.43 -11.92
C THR A 511 5.51 14.02 -11.22
N GLY A 512 5.28 13.65 -9.96
CA GLY A 512 4.05 13.89 -9.21
C GLY A 512 3.11 12.68 -9.21
N GLN A 513 2.16 12.65 -8.29
CA GLN A 513 1.28 11.48 -8.08
C GLN A 513 0.52 11.09 -9.36
N THR A 514 -0.03 12.06 -10.10
CA THR A 514 -0.74 11.77 -11.35
C THR A 514 0.18 11.17 -12.42
N ALA A 515 1.43 11.64 -12.52
CA ALA A 515 2.40 11.08 -13.47
C ALA A 515 2.82 9.66 -13.07
N LEU A 516 2.98 9.38 -11.77
CA LEU A 516 3.19 8.02 -11.26
C LEU A 516 2.04 7.10 -11.65
N ASP A 517 0.80 7.54 -11.40
CA ASP A 517 -0.39 6.73 -11.63
C ASP A 517 -0.54 6.37 -13.12
N ILE A 518 -0.20 7.32 -14.00
CA ILE A 518 -0.14 7.12 -15.45
C ILE A 518 0.97 6.13 -15.82
N ASP A 519 2.18 6.28 -15.29
CA ASP A 519 3.30 5.37 -15.57
C ASP A 519 3.00 3.93 -15.14
N VAL A 520 2.41 3.76 -13.95
CA VAL A 520 2.00 2.45 -13.45
C VAL A 520 0.91 1.86 -14.33
N THR A 521 -0.07 2.67 -14.74
CA THR A 521 -1.15 2.23 -15.63
C THR A 521 -0.62 1.80 -16.99
N ASP A 522 0.28 2.57 -17.60
CA ASP A 522 0.92 2.25 -18.88
C ASP A 522 1.75 0.96 -18.77
N ALA A 523 2.56 0.81 -17.71
CA ALA A 523 3.34 -0.40 -17.47
C ALA A 523 2.45 -1.66 -17.30
N LEU A 524 1.32 -1.54 -16.59
CA LEU A 524 0.36 -2.65 -16.42
C LEU A 524 -0.33 -3.03 -17.73
N ASN A 525 -0.73 -2.02 -18.52
CA ASN A 525 -1.38 -2.22 -19.82
C ASN A 525 -0.41 -2.86 -20.83
N ASP A 526 0.86 -2.46 -20.84
CA ASP A 526 1.90 -3.04 -21.68
C ASP A 526 2.26 -4.47 -21.27
N ALA A 527 2.19 -4.77 -19.97
CA ALA A 527 2.43 -6.11 -19.44
C ALA A 527 1.29 -7.11 -19.72
N LEU A 528 0.05 -6.64 -19.79
CA LEU A 528 -1.14 -7.51 -19.89
C LEU A 528 -1.09 -8.49 -21.09
N PRO A 529 -0.76 -8.07 -22.33
CA PRO A 529 -0.64 -8.99 -23.46
C PRO A 529 0.43 -10.06 -23.26
N VAL A 530 1.58 -9.67 -22.67
CA VAL A 530 2.69 -10.59 -22.39
C VAL A 530 2.25 -11.62 -21.34
N TYR A 531 1.59 -11.16 -20.27
CA TYR A 531 1.08 -12.04 -19.23
C TYR A 531 0.02 -13.02 -19.77
N ILE A 532 -0.93 -12.56 -20.59
CA ILE A 532 -1.91 -13.43 -21.26
C ILE A 532 -1.20 -14.46 -22.13
N ALA A 533 -0.19 -14.06 -22.91
CA ALA A 533 0.57 -14.98 -23.76
C ALA A 533 1.29 -16.06 -22.93
N ILE A 534 1.93 -15.68 -21.81
CA ILE A 534 2.58 -16.61 -20.89
C ILE A 534 1.57 -17.62 -20.34
N ILE A 535 0.43 -17.14 -19.83
CA ILE A 535 -0.62 -17.99 -19.26
C ILE A 535 -1.20 -18.93 -20.31
N VAL A 536 -1.47 -18.46 -21.53
CA VAL A 536 -1.95 -19.28 -22.64
C VAL A 536 -0.96 -20.38 -23.01
N VAL A 537 0.33 -20.06 -23.11
CA VAL A 537 1.37 -21.04 -23.43
C VAL A 537 1.48 -22.07 -22.30
N LEU A 538 1.52 -21.62 -21.05
CA LEU A 538 1.58 -22.50 -19.89
C LEU A 538 0.34 -23.40 -19.80
N ALA A 539 -0.85 -22.85 -20.03
CA ALA A 539 -2.12 -23.58 -20.09
C ALA A 539 -2.07 -24.71 -21.12
N LEU A 540 -1.64 -24.40 -22.34
CA LEU A 540 -1.50 -25.37 -23.41
C LEU A 540 -0.52 -26.47 -23.01
N LEU A 541 0.64 -26.12 -22.46
CA LEU A 541 1.65 -27.10 -22.03
C LEU A 541 1.12 -28.03 -20.92
N LEU A 542 0.49 -27.46 -19.89
CA LEU A 542 -0.08 -28.23 -18.77
C LEU A 542 -1.22 -29.14 -19.25
N LEU A 543 -2.13 -28.63 -20.07
CA LEU A 543 -3.26 -29.39 -20.61
C LEU A 543 -2.81 -30.48 -21.60
N ILE A 544 -1.81 -30.22 -22.44
CA ILE A 544 -1.22 -31.22 -23.34
C ILE A 544 -0.59 -32.34 -22.52
N MET A 545 0.15 -32.00 -21.45
CA MET A 545 0.74 -32.99 -20.56
C MET A 545 -0.33 -33.90 -19.94
N LEU A 546 -1.47 -33.31 -19.59
CA LEU A 546 -2.52 -33.92 -18.80
C LEU A 546 -3.48 -34.79 -19.64
N PHE A 547 -4.00 -34.24 -20.73
CA PHE A 547 -4.95 -34.94 -21.60
C PHE A 547 -4.29 -35.71 -22.74
N ARG A 548 -2.98 -35.52 -22.95
CA ARG A 548 -2.21 -36.11 -24.06
C ARG A 548 -2.92 -35.94 -25.40
N SER A 549 -3.51 -34.77 -25.62
CA SER A 549 -4.24 -34.36 -26.81
C SER A 549 -3.84 -32.91 -27.15
N LEU A 550 -3.90 -32.53 -28.43
CA LEU A 550 -3.70 -31.14 -28.85
C LEU A 550 -5.03 -30.37 -29.01
N ALA A 551 -6.10 -31.05 -29.44
CA ALA A 551 -7.38 -30.42 -29.69
C ALA A 551 -8.08 -30.00 -28.39
N VAL A 552 -8.10 -30.89 -27.38
CA VAL A 552 -8.73 -30.62 -26.08
C VAL A 552 -8.13 -29.38 -25.40
N PRO A 553 -6.80 -29.24 -25.27
CA PRO A 553 -6.18 -28.02 -24.75
C PRO A 553 -6.54 -26.77 -25.54
N LEU A 554 -6.50 -26.82 -26.87
CA LEU A 554 -6.77 -25.65 -27.70
C LEU A 554 -8.21 -25.16 -27.55
N LEU A 555 -9.18 -26.08 -27.56
CA LEU A 555 -10.59 -25.76 -27.33
C LEU A 555 -10.81 -25.13 -25.95
N ALA A 556 -10.13 -25.68 -24.94
CA ALA A 556 -10.19 -25.19 -23.58
C ALA A 556 -9.61 -23.79 -23.44
N THR A 557 -8.44 -23.53 -24.02
CA THR A 557 -7.83 -22.21 -24.03
C THR A 557 -8.70 -21.19 -24.74
N VAL A 558 -9.31 -21.53 -25.89
CA VAL A 558 -10.25 -20.64 -26.58
C VAL A 558 -11.49 -20.38 -25.73
N GLY A 559 -12.04 -21.42 -25.08
CA GLY A 559 -13.14 -21.27 -24.14
C GLY A 559 -12.79 -20.36 -22.96
N PHE A 560 -11.60 -20.53 -22.38
CA PHE A 560 -11.08 -19.67 -21.32
C PHE A 560 -10.97 -18.21 -21.76
N LEU A 561 -10.39 -17.94 -22.95
CA LEU A 561 -10.30 -16.57 -23.48
C LEU A 561 -11.67 -15.94 -23.71
N LEU A 562 -12.66 -16.71 -24.15
CA LEU A 562 -14.05 -16.25 -24.28
C LEU A 562 -14.66 -15.91 -22.90
N SER A 563 -14.45 -16.76 -21.89
CA SER A 563 -14.91 -16.51 -20.52
C SER A 563 -14.24 -15.30 -19.88
N LEU A 564 -12.93 -15.13 -20.12
CA LEU A 564 -12.17 -13.95 -19.70
C LEU A 564 -12.72 -12.68 -20.36
N GLY A 565 -12.98 -12.74 -21.67
CA GLY A 565 -13.60 -11.64 -22.41
C GLY A 565 -14.97 -11.28 -21.85
N ALA A 566 -15.84 -12.27 -21.57
CA ALA A 566 -17.14 -12.01 -20.98
C ALA A 566 -17.05 -11.50 -19.53
N SER A 567 -16.07 -11.96 -18.76
CA SER A 567 -15.77 -11.48 -17.41
C SER A 567 -15.42 -10.00 -17.42
N LEU A 568 -14.35 -9.62 -18.14
CA LEU A 568 -13.92 -8.23 -18.24
C LEU A 568 -14.99 -7.36 -18.91
N GLY A 569 -15.69 -7.86 -19.93
CA GLY A 569 -16.72 -7.13 -20.64
C GLY A 569 -17.95 -6.84 -19.78
N SER A 570 -18.30 -7.76 -18.88
CA SER A 570 -19.37 -7.51 -17.91
C SER A 570 -18.98 -6.46 -16.88
N VAL A 571 -17.72 -6.47 -16.42
CA VAL A 571 -17.24 -5.44 -15.50
C VAL A 571 -17.17 -4.08 -16.17
N VAL A 572 -16.71 -3.99 -17.43
CA VAL A 572 -16.80 -2.74 -18.21
C VAL A 572 -18.25 -2.27 -18.33
N ALA A 573 -19.18 -3.15 -18.69
CA ALA A 573 -20.59 -2.76 -18.81
C ALA A 573 -21.17 -2.26 -17.47
N ILE A 574 -20.82 -2.89 -16.36
CA ILE A 574 -21.38 -2.55 -15.04
C ILE A 574 -20.69 -1.34 -14.41
N TYR A 575 -19.36 -1.38 -14.30
CA TYR A 575 -18.59 -0.36 -13.58
C TYR A 575 -18.16 0.82 -14.46
N GLN A 576 -17.96 0.63 -15.77
CA GLN A 576 -17.52 1.72 -16.65
C GLN A 576 -18.68 2.36 -17.42
N TRP A 577 -19.66 1.56 -17.87
CA TRP A 577 -20.87 2.09 -18.54
C TRP A 577 -22.04 2.33 -17.58
N GLY A 578 -21.95 1.85 -16.33
CA GLY A 578 -22.97 2.05 -15.30
C GLY A 578 -24.21 1.15 -15.42
N TRP A 579 -24.15 0.04 -16.15
CA TRP A 579 -25.29 -0.89 -16.22
C TRP A 579 -25.48 -1.60 -14.88
N LEU A 580 -26.72 -1.67 -14.38
CA LEU A 580 -27.04 -2.33 -13.10
C LEU A 580 -26.29 -1.73 -11.89
N SER A 581 -25.83 -0.48 -11.96
CA SER A 581 -25.12 0.21 -10.88
C SER A 581 -25.89 0.16 -9.55
N ASP A 582 -27.20 0.38 -9.59
CA ASP A 582 -28.08 0.36 -8.42
C ASP A 582 -28.17 -1.02 -7.73
N VAL A 583 -28.01 -2.10 -8.50
CA VAL A 583 -28.13 -3.48 -7.99
C VAL A 583 -26.86 -3.90 -7.25
N PHE A 584 -25.71 -3.51 -7.77
CA PHE A 584 -24.40 -3.87 -7.22
C PHE A 584 -23.80 -2.78 -6.34
N GLN A 585 -24.58 -1.72 -6.04
CA GLN A 585 -24.13 -0.57 -5.25
C GLN A 585 -22.84 0.05 -5.80
N VAL A 586 -22.75 0.13 -7.14
CA VAL A 586 -21.64 0.83 -7.79
C VAL A 586 -21.90 2.32 -7.60
N ALA A 587 -21.13 2.92 -6.69
CA ALA A 587 -21.38 4.29 -6.29
C ALA A 587 -21.22 5.27 -7.45
N GLN A 588 -20.12 5.17 -8.20
CA GLN A 588 -19.80 6.04 -9.34
C GLN A 588 -19.15 5.23 -10.47
N PRO A 589 -19.75 5.19 -11.67
CA PRO A 589 -19.12 4.55 -12.83
C PRO A 589 -17.83 5.27 -13.25
N GLY A 590 -16.79 4.51 -13.60
CA GLY A 590 -15.49 5.06 -13.99
C GLY A 590 -14.55 4.01 -14.60
N PRO A 591 -13.30 4.39 -14.93
CA PRO A 591 -12.31 3.45 -15.44
C PRO A 591 -12.10 2.27 -14.48
N LEU A 592 -11.72 1.12 -15.04
CA LEU A 592 -11.39 -0.05 -14.26
C LEU A 592 -10.03 0.09 -13.59
N LEU A 593 -9.79 -0.67 -12.54
CA LEU A 593 -8.49 -0.67 -11.87
C LEU A 593 -7.42 -1.27 -12.79
N SER A 594 -6.30 -0.56 -12.98
CA SER A 594 -5.25 -0.97 -13.92
C SER A 594 -4.67 -2.36 -13.67
N PHE A 595 -4.60 -2.80 -12.42
CA PHE A 595 -4.09 -4.13 -12.07
C PHE A 595 -5.16 -5.25 -12.12
N MET A 596 -6.45 -4.90 -12.19
CA MET A 596 -7.54 -5.87 -12.17
C MET A 596 -7.49 -6.86 -13.35
N PRO A 597 -7.32 -6.44 -14.62
CA PRO A 597 -7.26 -7.38 -15.74
C PRO A 597 -6.18 -8.44 -15.57
N VAL A 598 -4.98 -8.03 -15.12
CA VAL A 598 -3.84 -8.94 -14.90
C VAL A 598 -4.18 -9.97 -13.82
N LEU A 599 -4.75 -9.54 -12.68
CA LEU A 599 -5.16 -10.45 -11.61
C LEU A 599 -6.28 -11.41 -12.04
N VAL A 600 -7.31 -10.89 -12.71
CA VAL A 600 -8.46 -11.67 -13.19
C VAL A 600 -8.01 -12.76 -14.17
N VAL A 601 -7.07 -12.46 -15.07
CA VAL A 601 -6.48 -13.47 -15.98
C VAL A 601 -5.87 -14.62 -15.18
N GLY A 602 -4.99 -14.31 -14.22
CA GLY A 602 -4.28 -15.33 -13.44
C GLY A 602 -5.23 -16.18 -12.59
N ILE A 603 -6.17 -15.51 -11.90
CA ILE A 603 -7.13 -16.17 -11.01
C ILE A 603 -8.12 -17.01 -11.81
N LEU A 604 -8.77 -16.45 -12.84
CA LEU A 604 -9.73 -17.20 -13.66
C LEU A 604 -9.06 -18.36 -14.36
N PHE A 605 -7.83 -18.20 -14.83
CA PHE A 605 -7.12 -19.30 -15.46
C PHE A 605 -6.94 -20.47 -14.48
N GLY A 606 -6.48 -20.19 -13.26
CA GLY A 606 -6.37 -21.20 -12.22
C GLY A 606 -7.71 -21.91 -11.95
N LEU A 607 -8.78 -21.15 -11.72
CA LEU A 607 -10.12 -21.70 -11.42
C LEU A 607 -10.76 -22.45 -12.61
N ALA A 608 -10.50 -22.02 -13.83
CA ALA A 608 -11.06 -22.58 -15.06
C ALA A 608 -10.40 -23.90 -15.49
N MET A 609 -9.42 -24.41 -14.75
CA MET A 609 -8.75 -25.66 -15.13
C MET A 609 -9.35 -26.88 -14.41
N ASP A 610 -9.97 -26.66 -13.26
CA ASP A 610 -10.27 -27.70 -12.28
C ASP A 610 -11.44 -28.59 -12.74
N TYR A 611 -12.51 -28.01 -13.27
CA TYR A 611 -13.65 -28.80 -13.79
C TYR A 611 -13.38 -29.42 -15.15
N GLN A 612 -12.35 -28.94 -15.86
CA GLN A 612 -12.01 -29.52 -17.15
C GLN A 612 -11.54 -30.93 -16.95
N MET A 613 -10.71 -31.10 -15.93
CA MET A 613 -10.25 -32.40 -15.50
C MET A 613 -11.41 -33.31 -15.17
N PHE A 614 -12.35 -32.88 -14.34
CA PHE A 614 -13.47 -33.75 -13.96
C PHE A 614 -14.41 -34.10 -15.12
N LEU A 615 -14.70 -33.16 -16.02
CA LEU A 615 -15.60 -33.42 -17.14
C LEU A 615 -14.90 -34.21 -18.25
N VAL A 616 -13.74 -33.74 -18.71
CA VAL A 616 -13.03 -34.33 -19.84
C VAL A 616 -12.42 -35.68 -19.47
N SER A 617 -11.88 -35.85 -18.25
CA SER A 617 -11.43 -37.18 -17.81
C SER A 617 -12.59 -38.18 -17.74
N ALA A 618 -13.76 -37.77 -17.22
CA ALA A 618 -14.92 -38.66 -17.20
C ALA A 618 -15.37 -39.06 -18.61
N ILE A 619 -15.32 -38.14 -19.58
CA ILE A 619 -15.61 -38.44 -20.99
C ILE A 619 -14.54 -39.37 -21.58
N HIS A 620 -13.26 -39.09 -21.31
CA HIS A 620 -12.13 -39.88 -21.78
C HIS A 620 -12.17 -41.31 -21.24
N GLU A 621 -12.48 -41.49 -19.96
CA GLU A 621 -12.66 -42.80 -19.32
C GLU A 621 -13.70 -43.62 -20.07
N GLN A 622 -14.85 -43.03 -20.41
CA GLN A 622 -15.91 -43.73 -21.13
C GLN A 622 -15.52 -44.08 -22.58
N HIS A 623 -14.76 -43.22 -23.25
CA HIS A 623 -14.25 -43.46 -24.60
C HIS A 623 -13.19 -44.58 -24.60
N ALA A 624 -12.28 -44.58 -23.62
CA ALA A 624 -11.27 -45.63 -23.44
C ALA A 624 -11.87 -47.02 -23.19
N HIS A 625 -13.07 -47.10 -22.60
CA HIS A 625 -13.85 -48.34 -22.46
C HIS A 625 -14.60 -48.76 -23.74
N GLY A 626 -14.30 -48.15 -24.89
CA GLY A 626 -14.83 -48.53 -26.20
C GLY A 626 -16.22 -47.97 -26.54
N ARG A 627 -16.72 -46.99 -25.79
CA ARG A 627 -17.99 -46.31 -26.15
C ARG A 627 -17.80 -45.38 -27.33
N ARG A 628 -18.82 -45.28 -28.19
CA ARG A 628 -18.85 -44.30 -29.29
C ARG A 628 -18.68 -42.87 -28.74
N PRO A 629 -18.04 -41.94 -29.47
CA PRO A 629 -17.73 -40.59 -28.96
C PRO A 629 -18.92 -39.84 -28.34
N VAL A 630 -20.08 -39.86 -29.00
CA VAL A 630 -21.30 -39.20 -28.50
C VAL A 630 -21.83 -39.85 -27.21
N ASP A 631 -21.79 -41.18 -27.14
CA ASP A 631 -22.24 -41.92 -25.95
C ASP A 631 -21.27 -41.73 -24.78
N ALA A 632 -19.97 -41.60 -25.06
CA ALA A 632 -18.95 -41.26 -24.08
C ALA A 632 -19.15 -39.85 -23.52
N VAL A 633 -19.42 -38.86 -24.38
CA VAL A 633 -19.73 -37.47 -23.97
C VAL A 633 -20.98 -37.44 -23.10
N LEU A 634 -22.08 -38.09 -23.52
CA LEU A 634 -23.32 -38.13 -22.73
C LEU A 634 -23.14 -38.83 -21.38
N ALA A 635 -22.41 -39.94 -21.34
CA ALA A 635 -22.17 -40.67 -20.10
C ALA A 635 -21.25 -39.90 -19.13
N GLY A 636 -20.15 -39.34 -19.62
CA GLY A 636 -19.24 -38.51 -18.82
C GLY A 636 -19.94 -37.26 -18.29
N PHE A 637 -20.72 -36.57 -19.14
CA PHE A 637 -21.49 -35.39 -18.76
C PHE A 637 -22.49 -35.69 -17.63
N ARG A 638 -23.25 -36.79 -17.71
CA ARG A 638 -24.24 -37.14 -16.68
C ARG A 638 -23.63 -37.34 -15.29
N ARG A 639 -22.40 -37.86 -15.24
CA ARG A 639 -21.70 -38.15 -13.99
C ARG A 639 -21.05 -36.89 -13.39
N SER A 640 -20.49 -36.03 -14.23
CA SER A 640 -19.75 -34.85 -13.77
C SER A 640 -20.59 -33.57 -13.65
N ALA A 641 -21.65 -33.41 -14.45
CA ALA A 641 -22.41 -32.15 -14.53
C ALA A 641 -23.01 -31.68 -13.19
N PRO A 642 -23.63 -32.52 -12.33
CA PRO A 642 -24.18 -32.06 -11.06
C PRO A 642 -23.13 -31.45 -10.13
N VAL A 643 -21.91 -32.01 -10.13
CA VAL A 643 -20.79 -31.52 -9.31
C VAL A 643 -20.30 -30.18 -9.86
N VAL A 644 -20.17 -30.05 -11.18
CA VAL A 644 -19.74 -28.80 -11.83
C VAL A 644 -20.76 -27.67 -11.61
N VAL A 645 -22.06 -27.94 -11.76
CA VAL A 645 -23.11 -26.93 -11.48
C VAL A 645 -23.05 -26.49 -10.02
N ALA A 646 -22.95 -27.44 -9.08
CA ALA A 646 -22.92 -27.12 -7.66
C ALA A 646 -21.70 -26.25 -7.30
N ALA A 647 -20.52 -26.64 -7.77
CA ALA A 647 -19.29 -25.89 -7.55
C ALA A 647 -19.37 -24.47 -8.15
N ALA A 648 -19.85 -24.35 -9.39
CA ALA A 648 -20.06 -23.06 -10.05
C ALA A 648 -20.99 -22.14 -9.24
N LEU A 649 -22.11 -22.66 -8.73
CA LEU A 649 -23.06 -21.89 -7.91
C LEU A 649 -22.46 -21.50 -6.55
N ILE A 650 -21.64 -22.36 -5.94
CA ILE A 650 -20.99 -22.07 -4.66
C ILE A 650 -19.96 -20.95 -4.81
N MET A 651 -19.03 -21.08 -5.77
CA MET A 651 -18.02 -20.05 -6.03
C MET A 651 -18.65 -18.73 -6.46
N SER A 652 -19.65 -18.77 -7.34
CA SER A 652 -20.38 -17.56 -7.74
C SER A 652 -21.07 -16.92 -6.54
N GLY A 653 -21.63 -17.70 -5.62
CA GLY A 653 -22.23 -17.16 -4.38
C GLY A 653 -21.22 -16.44 -3.48
N VAL A 654 -20.00 -16.99 -3.34
CA VAL A 654 -18.90 -16.34 -2.60
C VAL A 654 -18.50 -15.03 -3.28
N PHE A 655 -18.22 -15.09 -4.58
CA PHE A 655 -17.76 -13.92 -5.34
C PHE A 655 -18.83 -12.83 -5.48
N VAL A 656 -20.12 -13.18 -5.53
CA VAL A 656 -21.23 -12.21 -5.47
C VAL A 656 -21.25 -11.49 -4.12
N GLY A 657 -20.96 -12.18 -3.00
CA GLY A 657 -20.85 -11.53 -1.70
C GLY A 657 -19.75 -10.45 -1.66
N PHE A 658 -18.60 -10.74 -2.28
CA PHE A 658 -17.53 -9.77 -2.46
C PHE A 658 -17.89 -8.67 -3.48
N ALA A 659 -18.64 -9.00 -4.54
CA ALA A 659 -19.14 -8.05 -5.53
C ALA A 659 -20.03 -6.97 -4.91
N THR A 660 -20.76 -7.30 -3.84
CA THR A 660 -21.66 -6.39 -3.10
C THR A 660 -21.00 -5.83 -1.83
N SER A 661 -19.67 -5.70 -1.80
CA SER A 661 -18.94 -5.28 -0.59
C SER A 661 -18.97 -3.79 -0.30
N GLY A 662 -19.38 -2.96 -1.25
CA GLY A 662 -19.26 -1.51 -1.18
C GLY A 662 -17.85 -1.00 -1.50
N ASP A 663 -16.84 -1.86 -1.40
CA ASP A 663 -15.48 -1.58 -1.86
C ASP A 663 -15.38 -1.79 -3.38
N GLN A 664 -14.93 -0.77 -4.11
CA GLN A 664 -14.83 -0.81 -5.57
C GLN A 664 -13.79 -1.83 -6.07
N VAL A 665 -12.69 -2.01 -5.34
CA VAL A 665 -11.60 -2.93 -5.70
C VAL A 665 -12.04 -4.38 -5.55
N ILE A 666 -12.53 -4.73 -4.36
CA ILE A 666 -13.02 -6.06 -4.05
C ILE A 666 -14.29 -6.37 -4.85
N GLY A 667 -15.18 -5.38 -4.98
CA GLY A 667 -16.43 -5.48 -5.73
C GLY A 667 -16.22 -5.81 -7.20
N SER A 668 -15.37 -5.03 -7.89
CA SER A 668 -15.09 -5.23 -9.32
C SER A 668 -14.42 -6.56 -9.61
N ILE A 669 -13.45 -6.99 -8.78
CA ILE A 669 -12.80 -8.30 -8.93
C ILE A 669 -13.81 -9.44 -8.63
N GLY A 670 -14.60 -9.32 -7.56
CA GLY A 670 -15.65 -10.29 -7.22
C GLY A 670 -16.65 -10.46 -8.37
N MET A 671 -17.06 -9.36 -9.02
CA MET A 671 -17.95 -9.42 -10.17
C MET A 671 -17.28 -10.06 -11.39
N ALA A 672 -16.01 -9.70 -11.68
CA ALA A 672 -15.23 -10.31 -12.74
C ALA A 672 -15.16 -11.83 -12.58
N LEU A 673 -14.80 -12.29 -11.37
CA LEU A 673 -14.67 -13.71 -11.05
C LEU A 673 -16.01 -14.43 -11.12
N THR A 674 -17.09 -13.82 -10.64
CA THR A 674 -18.45 -14.36 -10.73
C THR A 674 -18.82 -14.66 -12.18
N VAL A 675 -18.74 -13.66 -13.06
CA VAL A 675 -19.13 -13.84 -14.47
C VAL A 675 -18.19 -14.79 -15.17
N GLY A 676 -16.87 -14.67 -14.95
CA GLY A 676 -15.87 -15.54 -15.58
C GLY A 676 -16.08 -17.01 -15.22
N VAL A 677 -16.35 -17.31 -13.95
CA VAL A 677 -16.65 -18.66 -13.47
C VAL A 677 -17.97 -19.18 -14.05
N LEU A 678 -19.02 -18.36 -14.10
CA LEU A 678 -20.31 -18.76 -14.70
C LEU A 678 -20.18 -19.03 -16.21
N ALA A 679 -19.49 -18.16 -16.93
CA ALA A 679 -19.23 -18.32 -18.36
C ALA A 679 -18.42 -19.60 -18.63
N ASP A 680 -17.35 -19.84 -17.86
CA ASP A 680 -16.55 -21.05 -17.98
C ASP A 680 -17.34 -22.31 -17.62
N ALA A 681 -17.89 -22.36 -16.41
CA ALA A 681 -18.51 -23.57 -15.89
C ALA A 681 -19.82 -23.93 -16.61
N LEU A 682 -20.65 -22.95 -16.97
CA LEU A 682 -21.96 -23.21 -17.58
C LEU A 682 -21.92 -23.16 -19.11
N VAL A 683 -21.20 -22.20 -19.70
CA VAL A 683 -21.22 -22.06 -21.17
C VAL A 683 -20.10 -22.87 -21.81
N VAL A 684 -18.85 -22.66 -21.37
CA VAL A 684 -17.70 -23.36 -21.96
C VAL A 684 -17.83 -24.86 -21.70
N ARG A 685 -18.03 -25.27 -20.44
CA ARG A 685 -18.02 -26.70 -20.09
C ARG A 685 -19.32 -27.43 -20.36
N MET A 686 -20.48 -26.78 -20.25
CA MET A 686 -21.76 -27.48 -20.48
C MET A 686 -22.28 -27.37 -21.90
N VAL A 687 -21.72 -26.48 -22.72
CA VAL A 687 -22.17 -26.28 -24.11
C VAL A 687 -21.03 -26.43 -25.10
N ILE A 688 -20.01 -25.56 -25.03
CA ILE A 688 -18.93 -25.50 -26.04
C ILE A 688 -18.16 -26.82 -26.07
N MET A 689 -17.67 -27.30 -24.92
CA MET A 689 -16.85 -28.50 -24.83
C MET A 689 -17.57 -29.77 -25.29
N PRO A 690 -18.80 -30.11 -24.80
CA PRO A 690 -19.53 -31.26 -25.30
C PRO A 690 -19.86 -31.16 -26.79
N ALA A 691 -20.30 -29.98 -27.27
CA ALA A 691 -20.62 -29.78 -28.68
C ALA A 691 -19.38 -29.99 -29.56
N ALA A 692 -18.26 -29.39 -29.19
CA ALA A 692 -17.04 -29.47 -29.97
C ALA A 692 -16.44 -30.90 -29.93
N LEU A 693 -16.44 -31.58 -28.78
CA LEU A 693 -16.03 -32.99 -28.71
C LEU A 693 -16.91 -33.91 -29.55
N THR A 694 -18.22 -33.65 -29.64
CA THR A 694 -19.09 -34.41 -30.55
C THR A 694 -18.80 -34.17 -32.02
N LEU A 695 -18.34 -32.96 -32.40
CA LEU A 695 -17.94 -32.63 -33.77
C LEU A 695 -16.58 -33.23 -34.14
N LEU A 696 -15.62 -33.16 -33.21
CA LEU A 696 -14.26 -33.69 -33.41
C LEU A 696 -14.20 -35.22 -33.35
N GLY A 697 -15.11 -35.87 -32.61
CA GLY A 697 -15.14 -37.33 -32.49
C GLY A 697 -13.82 -37.91 -32.00
N ASP A 698 -13.30 -38.93 -32.69
CA ASP A 698 -12.03 -39.57 -32.33
C ASP A 698 -10.80 -38.67 -32.54
N ALA A 699 -10.90 -37.65 -33.42
CA ALA A 699 -9.80 -36.71 -33.65
C ALA A 699 -9.54 -35.82 -32.43
N ALA A 700 -10.50 -35.70 -31.49
CA ALA A 700 -10.32 -34.95 -30.25
C ALA A 700 -9.19 -35.50 -29.37
N TRP A 701 -8.83 -36.78 -29.50
CA TRP A 701 -7.83 -37.46 -28.68
C TRP A 701 -6.50 -37.67 -29.41
N TRP A 702 -6.32 -37.01 -30.56
CA TRP A 702 -5.13 -37.18 -31.37
C TRP A 702 -3.92 -36.43 -30.78
N LEU A 703 -2.75 -37.10 -30.83
CA LEU A 703 -1.45 -36.51 -30.48
C LEU A 703 -0.37 -36.99 -31.46
N PRO A 704 0.51 -36.10 -31.96
CA PRO A 704 1.62 -36.49 -32.82
C PRO A 704 2.56 -37.51 -32.15
N ARG A 705 3.09 -38.47 -32.92
CA ARG A 705 3.98 -39.53 -32.38
C ARG A 705 5.27 -39.00 -31.73
N TRP A 706 5.77 -37.84 -32.16
CA TRP A 706 6.94 -37.21 -31.55
C TRP A 706 6.59 -36.61 -30.17
N ALA A 707 5.42 -35.98 -30.05
CA ALA A 707 4.92 -35.42 -28.79
C ALA A 707 4.58 -36.53 -27.78
N GLN A 708 4.07 -37.68 -28.25
CA GLN A 708 3.84 -38.87 -27.39
C GLN A 708 5.10 -39.36 -26.67
N ARG A 709 6.31 -39.12 -27.22
CA ARG A 709 7.59 -39.49 -26.61
C ARG A 709 8.13 -38.45 -25.63
N LEU A 710 7.83 -37.17 -25.84
CA LEU A 710 8.29 -36.08 -24.98
C LEU A 710 7.39 -35.90 -23.74
N VAL A 711 6.08 -36.15 -23.88
CA VAL A 711 5.12 -35.88 -22.80
C VAL A 711 5.23 -36.94 -21.70
N PRO A 712 5.56 -36.56 -20.43
CA PRO A 712 5.64 -37.49 -19.32
C PRO A 712 4.27 -38.09 -18.98
N ASN A 713 4.25 -39.35 -18.52
CA ASN A 713 3.01 -40.03 -18.14
C ASN A 713 2.64 -39.69 -16.68
N VAL A 714 1.75 -38.71 -16.53
CA VAL A 714 1.28 -38.25 -15.22
C VAL A 714 -0.05 -38.94 -14.90
N ASP A 715 -0.08 -39.89 -13.97
CA ASP A 715 -1.33 -40.54 -13.50
C ASP A 715 -2.11 -39.58 -12.59
N ALA A 716 -2.79 -38.62 -13.21
CA ALA A 716 -3.61 -37.61 -12.54
C ALA A 716 -4.93 -38.18 -11.99
N GLU A 717 -5.36 -39.36 -12.43
CA GLU A 717 -6.63 -39.98 -12.04
C GLU A 717 -6.48 -41.03 -10.93
N GLY A 718 -5.24 -41.42 -10.58
CA GLY A 718 -4.97 -42.46 -9.60
C GLY A 718 -5.37 -43.85 -10.10
N ARG A 719 -5.31 -44.10 -11.41
CA ARG A 719 -5.62 -45.41 -12.01
C ARG A 719 -4.70 -46.49 -11.45
N GLY A 720 -3.41 -46.17 -11.28
CA GLY A 720 -2.44 -47.09 -10.68
C GLY A 720 -2.77 -47.42 -9.21
N LEU A 721 -3.38 -46.50 -8.45
CA LEU A 721 -3.83 -46.80 -7.09
C LEU A 721 -5.03 -47.75 -7.10
N THR A 722 -5.96 -47.58 -8.03
CA THR A 722 -7.16 -48.42 -8.14
C THR A 722 -6.79 -49.84 -8.54
N GLU A 723 -5.86 -50.01 -9.47
CA GLU A 723 -5.31 -51.31 -9.87
C GLU A 723 -4.55 -51.99 -8.74
N LEU A 724 -3.69 -51.26 -8.01
CA LEU A 724 -2.99 -51.79 -6.84
C LEU A 724 -3.95 -52.24 -5.72
N LEU A 725 -5.00 -51.46 -5.44
CA LEU A 725 -6.00 -51.82 -4.44
C LEU A 725 -6.89 -52.98 -4.88
N ALA A 726 -7.16 -53.13 -6.18
CA ALA A 726 -7.85 -54.30 -6.72
C ALA A 726 -6.97 -55.57 -6.60
N GLN A 727 -5.68 -55.46 -6.92
CA GLN A 727 -4.71 -56.54 -6.74
C GLN A 727 -4.52 -56.92 -5.26
N GLU A 728 -4.55 -55.95 -4.34
CA GLU A 728 -4.45 -56.19 -2.90
C GLU A 728 -5.75 -56.77 -2.31
N ALA A 729 -6.91 -56.48 -2.90
CA ALA A 729 -8.20 -57.09 -2.55
C ALA A 729 -8.32 -58.55 -3.04
N ASP A 730 -7.69 -58.88 -4.18
CA ASP A 730 -7.63 -60.23 -4.74
C ASP A 730 -6.48 -61.09 -4.15
N ALA A 731 -5.64 -60.53 -3.29
CA ALA A 731 -4.55 -61.27 -2.65
C ALA A 731 -5.08 -62.18 -1.52
N PRO A 732 -4.80 -63.51 -1.52
CA PRO A 732 -5.26 -64.40 -0.47
C PRO A 732 -4.61 -64.07 0.88
N ALA A 733 -5.45 -63.90 1.91
CA ALA A 733 -5.03 -63.54 3.26
C ALA A 733 -4.20 -64.65 3.91
N GLY A 734 -2.90 -64.42 4.12
CA GLY A 734 -2.07 -65.22 5.00
C GLY A 734 -0.57 -64.97 4.91
N LEU A 735 0.00 -64.25 5.88
CA LEU A 735 1.07 -64.69 6.79
C LEU A 735 1.73 -63.47 7.51
N PRO A 736 2.08 -63.57 8.81
CA PRO A 736 2.52 -62.46 9.65
C PRO A 736 4.02 -62.14 9.55
N ALA A 737 4.33 -60.93 10.02
CA ALA A 737 5.61 -60.23 10.02
C ALA A 737 6.84 -60.99 10.52
N GLN A 738 7.99 -60.72 9.90
CA GLN A 738 9.31 -60.88 10.51
C GLN A 738 10.14 -59.60 10.33
N ARG A 739 10.49 -59.01 11.47
CA ARG A 739 11.48 -57.95 11.62
C ARG A 739 12.88 -58.49 11.31
N ALA A 740 13.70 -57.73 10.60
CA ALA A 740 15.14 -57.80 10.72
C ALA A 740 15.72 -56.39 10.54
N GLY A 741 16.35 -55.89 11.59
CA GLY A 741 17.04 -54.59 11.60
C GLY A 741 18.40 -54.67 10.91
N HIS A 742 18.91 -53.49 10.54
CA HIS A 742 20.32 -53.26 10.23
C HIS A 742 20.72 -51.88 10.77
N GLN A 743 21.53 -51.90 11.84
CA GLN A 743 22.45 -50.81 12.19
C GLN A 743 23.62 -50.81 11.20
N PRO A 744 24.37 -49.71 11.13
CA PRO A 744 25.81 -49.87 11.24
C PRO A 744 26.47 -48.88 12.22
N GLU A 745 27.48 -49.40 12.91
CA GLU A 745 28.51 -48.67 13.65
C GLU A 745 29.40 -47.81 12.71
N ARG A 746 30.01 -46.74 13.25
CA ARG A 746 31.49 -46.66 13.44
C ARG A 746 31.99 -45.29 13.97
N ARG A 747 32.78 -45.39 15.06
CA ARG A 747 34.10 -44.77 15.39
C ARG A 747 34.31 -43.24 15.47
N HIS A 748 34.82 -42.86 16.66
CA HIS A 748 35.72 -41.73 16.96
C HIS A 748 37.04 -41.79 16.14
N PRO A 749 37.77 -40.66 15.95
CA PRO A 749 38.87 -40.32 16.87
C PRO A 749 39.13 -38.81 17.12
N GLU A 750 39.95 -38.57 18.14
CA GLU A 750 40.52 -37.29 18.59
C GLU A 750 41.57 -36.66 17.63
N GLN A 751 41.86 -35.38 17.94
CA GLN A 751 43.19 -34.76 18.13
C GLN A 751 43.69 -33.64 17.18
N ALA A 752 43.99 -32.50 17.85
CA ALA A 752 45.19 -31.65 17.76
C ALA A 752 45.45 -30.73 16.55
N GLY A 753 45.31 -29.41 16.81
CA GLY A 753 46.42 -28.44 16.86
C GLY A 753 46.92 -27.81 15.55
N GLN A 754 46.95 -26.46 15.49
CA GLN A 754 48.15 -25.65 15.19
C GLN A 754 47.86 -24.14 15.18
N ALA A 755 48.94 -23.35 15.29
CA ALA A 755 49.01 -22.02 15.88
C ALA A 755 49.47 -20.90 14.91
N GLY A 756 49.11 -19.65 15.27
CA GLY A 756 49.85 -18.38 15.03
C GLY A 756 49.62 -17.65 13.70
N PRO A 757 49.98 -16.34 13.56
CA PRO A 757 50.73 -15.49 14.50
C PRO A 757 50.19 -14.03 14.68
N ALA A 758 51.00 -13.25 15.42
CA ALA A 758 50.86 -11.91 15.98
C ALA A 758 50.39 -10.74 15.10
N ALA A 759 49.72 -9.78 15.75
CA ALA A 759 49.84 -8.35 15.46
C ALA A 759 49.68 -7.54 16.78
N GLU A 760 50.55 -6.56 16.92
CA GLU A 760 50.76 -5.66 18.06
C GLU A 760 49.51 -4.83 18.37
N HIS A 761 49.18 -4.60 19.66
CA HIS A 761 48.46 -3.38 20.06
C HIS A 761 48.64 -3.05 21.55
N HIS A 762 49.10 -1.83 21.79
CA HIS A 762 49.07 -1.15 23.09
C HIS A 762 47.63 -1.09 23.64
N GLY A 763 47.40 -1.57 24.87
CA GLY A 763 46.08 -1.54 25.53
C GLY A 763 45.84 -2.57 26.65
N VAL A 764 46.82 -3.44 26.94
CA VAL A 764 46.67 -4.72 27.66
C VAL A 764 46.32 -4.59 29.18
N GLY A 765 46.37 -3.40 29.77
CA GLY A 765 46.15 -3.23 31.23
C GLY A 765 44.69 -3.33 31.68
N ALA A 766 43.75 -2.76 30.93
CA ALA A 766 42.34 -2.68 31.31
C ALA A 766 41.57 -3.95 30.89
N GLU A 767 41.77 -4.46 29.68
CA GLU A 767 41.07 -5.66 29.19
C GLU A 767 41.40 -6.93 30.00
N GLN A 768 42.67 -7.16 30.34
CA GLN A 768 43.06 -8.29 31.20
C GLN A 768 42.49 -8.18 32.62
N ARG A 769 42.20 -6.96 33.08
CA ARG A 769 41.62 -6.68 34.40
C ARG A 769 40.10 -6.88 34.39
N VAL A 770 39.42 -6.44 33.33
CA VAL A 770 37.99 -6.71 33.07
C VAL A 770 37.76 -8.23 33.02
N GLU A 771 38.55 -8.97 32.24
CA GLU A 771 38.38 -10.41 32.07
C GLU A 771 38.59 -11.20 33.38
N ARG A 772 39.57 -10.78 34.20
CA ARG A 772 39.82 -11.39 35.51
C ARG A 772 38.69 -11.11 36.50
N LEU A 773 38.13 -9.90 36.47
CA LEU A 773 37.03 -9.50 37.35
C LEU A 773 35.68 -10.10 36.93
N LEU A 774 35.46 -10.38 35.64
CA LEU A 774 34.30 -11.15 35.17
C LEU A 774 34.30 -12.60 35.72
N GLN A 775 35.47 -13.15 36.04
CA GLN A 775 35.61 -14.51 36.58
C GLN A 775 35.49 -14.54 38.13
N ASP A 776 35.91 -13.48 38.82
CA ASP A 776 36.02 -13.45 40.28
C ASP A 776 34.89 -12.67 41.01
N LEU A 777 34.17 -11.75 40.34
CA LEU A 777 33.06 -11.01 40.96
C LEU A 777 31.73 -11.77 40.83
N PRO A 778 31.03 -12.05 41.95
CA PRO A 778 29.77 -12.81 41.93
C PRO A 778 28.64 -12.06 41.21
N LEU A 779 28.57 -10.72 41.29
CA LEU A 779 27.58 -9.91 40.58
C LEU A 779 27.97 -8.41 40.52
N GLY A 780 27.99 -7.80 39.33
CA GLY A 780 28.33 -6.38 39.17
C GLY A 780 28.38 -5.89 37.73
N LEU A 781 28.74 -4.62 37.54
CA LEU A 781 29.02 -4.00 36.26
C LEU A 781 30.50 -3.61 36.20
N VAL A 782 31.19 -3.98 35.12
CA VAL A 782 32.58 -3.58 34.87
C VAL A 782 32.71 -3.05 33.45
N GLY A 783 33.66 -2.17 33.20
CA GLY A 783 33.89 -1.65 31.85
C GLY A 783 34.89 -0.51 31.81
N VAL A 784 35.03 0.11 30.65
CA VAL A 784 35.92 1.25 30.42
C VAL A 784 35.12 2.45 29.89
N VAL A 785 35.41 3.65 30.41
CA VAL A 785 34.87 4.92 29.92
C VAL A 785 35.88 5.56 28.95
N THR A 786 35.44 5.89 27.74
CA THR A 786 36.28 6.48 26.67
C THR A 786 35.66 7.72 26.05
N ASP A 787 36.47 8.53 25.38
CA ASP A 787 36.02 9.66 24.55
C ASP A 787 35.68 9.25 23.10
N THR A 788 35.32 10.21 22.25
CA THR A 788 35.06 10.00 20.81
C THR A 788 36.32 9.67 19.99
N ALA A 789 37.52 9.79 20.54
CA ALA A 789 38.76 9.35 19.90
C ALA A 789 39.21 7.95 20.38
N GLY A 790 38.51 7.37 21.37
CA GLY A 790 38.85 6.08 21.97
C GLY A 790 39.87 6.17 23.11
N ASN A 791 40.20 7.37 23.60
CA ASN A 791 41.08 7.55 24.75
C ASN A 791 40.30 7.30 26.05
N PRO A 792 40.92 6.66 27.06
CA PRO A 792 40.29 6.43 28.36
C PRO A 792 40.06 7.74 29.12
N LEU A 793 38.86 7.90 29.69
CA LEU A 793 38.48 9.06 30.50
C LEU A 793 38.68 8.77 31.99
N THR A 794 39.68 9.41 32.58
CA THR A 794 40.01 9.28 34.01
C THR A 794 39.04 10.09 34.89
N GLY A 795 38.56 9.50 35.99
CA GLY A 795 37.78 10.20 37.01
C GLY A 795 36.31 10.45 36.67
N ALA A 796 35.81 9.91 35.56
CA ALA A 796 34.39 9.94 35.19
C ALA A 796 33.56 9.29 36.33
N ALA A 797 32.51 9.96 36.78
CA ALA A 797 31.63 9.48 37.84
C ALA A 797 30.57 8.56 37.25
N LEU A 798 30.49 7.33 37.75
CA LEU A 798 29.49 6.34 37.35
C LEU A 798 28.53 6.08 38.51
N THR A 799 27.24 6.23 38.28
CA THR A 799 26.17 6.04 39.26
C THR A 799 25.15 5.07 38.72
N VAL A 800 24.87 3.98 39.44
CA VAL A 800 23.84 3.01 39.09
C VAL A 800 22.61 3.27 39.95
N THR A 801 21.44 3.36 39.31
CA THR A 801 20.14 3.47 39.97
C THR A 801 19.24 2.30 39.58
N ASP A 802 18.33 1.91 40.47
CA ASP A 802 17.24 0.99 40.13
C ASP A 802 16.15 1.73 39.31
N PRO A 803 15.19 1.02 38.69
CA PRO A 803 14.15 1.66 37.88
C PRO A 803 13.24 2.63 38.66
N THR A 804 13.30 2.62 40.00
CA THR A 804 12.59 3.56 40.87
C THR A 804 13.39 4.82 41.19
N GLY A 805 14.58 4.97 40.59
CA GLY A 805 15.47 6.13 40.75
C GLY A 805 16.34 6.08 42.01
N ARG A 806 16.30 4.99 42.78
CA ARG A 806 17.12 4.86 43.98
C ARG A 806 18.54 4.45 43.62
N GLN A 807 19.54 5.16 44.13
CA GLN A 807 20.95 4.86 43.90
C GLN A 807 21.34 3.52 44.55
N VAL A 808 21.92 2.64 43.74
CA VAL A 808 22.33 1.28 44.12
C VAL A 808 23.84 1.21 44.34
N ALA A 809 24.62 1.82 43.45
CA ALA A 809 26.08 1.85 43.53
C ALA A 809 26.66 3.11 42.85
N ARG A 810 27.87 3.52 43.23
CA ARG A 810 28.59 4.63 42.60
C ARG A 810 30.09 4.40 42.67
N THR A 811 30.80 4.74 41.59
CA THR A 811 32.26 4.68 41.52
C THR A 811 32.81 5.78 40.61
N ARG A 812 34.13 5.83 40.45
CA ARG A 812 34.80 6.65 39.43
C ARG A 812 35.70 5.77 38.57
N SER A 813 35.86 6.13 37.30
CA SER A 813 36.86 5.48 36.44
C SER A 813 38.28 5.79 36.91
N ASP A 814 39.17 4.81 36.77
CA ASP A 814 40.59 4.94 37.09
C ASP A 814 41.40 5.61 35.96
N ASP A 815 42.74 5.60 36.08
CA ASP A 815 43.70 6.21 35.14
C ASP A 815 43.71 5.56 33.75
N VAL A 816 43.11 4.38 33.60
CA VAL A 816 42.92 3.70 32.31
C VAL A 816 41.44 3.66 31.92
N GLY A 817 40.61 4.52 32.53
CA GLY A 817 39.18 4.63 32.24
C GLY A 817 38.33 3.49 32.80
N PHE A 818 38.93 2.54 33.52
CA PHE A 818 38.26 1.33 33.99
C PHE A 818 37.40 1.61 35.23
N TYR A 819 36.25 0.94 35.32
CA TYR A 819 35.37 1.00 36.48
C TYR A 819 34.83 -0.39 36.88
N SER A 820 34.47 -0.52 38.16
CA SER A 820 33.79 -1.69 38.71
C SER A 820 32.73 -1.26 39.74
N LEU A 821 31.52 -1.79 39.58
CA LEU A 821 30.32 -1.47 40.35
C LEU A 821 29.65 -2.77 40.82
N PRO A 822 29.84 -3.20 42.08
CA PRO A 822 29.18 -4.39 42.60
C PRO A 822 27.67 -4.16 42.73
N LEU A 823 26.87 -5.17 42.39
CA LEU A 823 25.40 -5.14 42.47
C LEU A 823 24.89 -6.22 43.44
N GLN A 824 23.74 -5.97 44.08
CA GLN A 824 23.20 -6.87 45.11
C GLN A 824 22.26 -7.96 44.56
N ALA A 825 21.61 -7.71 43.43
CA ALA A 825 20.67 -8.64 42.80
C ALA A 825 20.64 -8.43 41.27
N GLY A 826 20.19 -9.44 40.52
CA GLY A 826 19.94 -9.29 39.09
C GLY A 826 18.73 -8.40 38.85
N GLY A 827 18.77 -7.59 37.80
CA GLY A 827 17.73 -6.63 37.46
C GLY A 827 18.15 -5.70 36.32
N THR A 828 17.22 -4.87 35.86
CA THR A 828 17.55 -3.79 34.93
C THR A 828 17.93 -2.55 35.73
N TYR A 829 19.09 -2.00 35.44
CA TYR A 829 19.65 -0.85 36.13
C TYR A 829 19.87 0.32 35.17
N VAL A 830 19.79 1.55 35.65
CA VAL A 830 20.17 2.74 34.88
C VAL A 830 21.58 3.15 35.33
N LEU A 831 22.55 3.02 34.43
CA LEU A 831 23.93 3.46 34.62
C LEU A 831 24.10 4.88 34.06
N ILE A 832 24.33 5.84 34.94
CA ILE A 832 24.58 7.24 34.61
C ILE A 832 26.09 7.48 34.70
N VAL A 833 26.69 7.95 33.61
CA VAL A 833 28.13 8.26 33.53
C VAL A 833 28.31 9.73 33.21
N ALA A 834 29.12 10.44 33.99
CA ALA A 834 29.39 11.87 33.82
C ALA A 834 30.88 12.18 33.97
N ALA A 835 31.44 13.01 33.09
CA ALA A 835 32.79 13.55 33.20
C ALA A 835 32.76 15.08 33.14
N SER A 836 33.83 15.76 33.55
CA SER A 836 33.91 17.23 33.54
C SER A 836 33.79 17.84 32.15
N ASP A 837 34.33 17.15 31.15
CA ASP A 837 34.53 17.67 29.78
C ASP A 837 33.74 16.87 28.74
N ALA A 838 32.68 16.18 29.19
CA ALA A 838 31.84 15.36 28.32
C ALA A 838 30.39 15.30 28.84
N ARG A 839 29.42 15.25 27.93
CA ARG A 839 28.00 15.18 28.31
C ARG A 839 27.70 13.91 29.11
N PRO A 840 26.91 14.00 30.19
CA PRO A 840 26.49 12.83 30.94
C PRO A 840 25.55 11.95 30.10
N VAL A 841 25.72 10.63 30.18
CA VAL A 841 24.90 9.66 29.43
C VAL A 841 24.29 8.66 30.41
N ALA A 842 23.06 8.23 30.14
CA ALA A 842 22.37 7.21 30.91
C ALA A 842 22.08 5.97 30.04
N HIS A 843 22.52 4.80 30.48
CA HIS A 843 22.31 3.52 29.81
C HIS A 843 21.43 2.60 30.66
N LEU A 844 20.40 2.00 30.06
CA LEU A 844 19.67 0.88 30.66
C LEU A 844 20.49 -0.40 30.47
N VAL A 845 20.98 -0.97 31.57
CA VAL A 845 21.83 -2.16 31.56
C VAL A 845 21.11 -3.32 32.25
N PRO A 846 20.69 -4.36 31.52
CA PRO A 846 20.15 -5.58 32.12
C PRO A 846 21.30 -6.41 32.69
N VAL A 847 21.25 -6.69 34.00
CA VAL A 847 22.21 -7.52 34.71
C VAL A 847 21.50 -8.78 35.19
N SER A 848 22.01 -9.95 34.80
CA SER A 848 21.45 -11.24 35.20
C SER A 848 21.99 -11.67 36.57
N ASP A 849 22.41 -12.93 36.73
CA ASP A 849 23.00 -13.53 37.92
C ASP A 849 24.55 -13.49 37.94
N ARG A 850 25.18 -12.78 36.98
CA ARG A 850 26.64 -12.63 36.89
C ARG A 850 27.08 -11.22 36.51
N THR A 851 28.35 -10.93 36.72
CA THR A 851 28.97 -9.65 36.35
C THR A 851 28.92 -9.43 34.83
N VAL A 852 28.49 -8.24 34.40
CA VAL A 852 28.34 -7.85 32.98
C VAL A 852 29.38 -6.79 32.61
N ARG A 853 30.01 -6.95 31.44
CA ARG A 853 30.86 -5.92 30.83
C ARG A 853 30.00 -4.90 30.09
N HIS A 854 30.22 -3.61 30.35
CA HIS A 854 29.56 -2.52 29.64
C HIS A 854 30.53 -1.35 29.47
N ASP A 855 30.99 -1.10 28.25
CA ASP A 855 31.92 0.01 27.98
C ASP A 855 31.12 1.26 27.58
N VAL A 856 31.53 2.44 28.06
CA VAL A 856 30.76 3.70 27.89
C VAL A 856 31.61 4.70 27.12
N ARG A 857 31.02 5.34 26.11
CA ARG A 857 31.67 6.39 25.32
C ARG A 857 30.97 7.73 25.55
N LEU A 858 31.70 8.74 25.99
CA LEU A 858 31.16 10.08 26.23
C LEU A 858 31.52 11.01 25.07
N LEU A 859 30.57 11.84 24.64
CA LEU A 859 30.77 12.87 23.63
C LEU A 859 31.39 14.11 24.30
N GLY A 860 32.49 14.64 23.75
CA GLY A 860 33.10 15.88 24.22
C GLY A 860 32.15 17.07 24.06
N SER A 861 32.16 17.98 25.04
CA SER A 861 31.44 19.26 24.97
C SER A 861 32.35 20.39 24.51
N ALA A 862 31.84 21.28 23.65
CA ALA A 862 32.47 22.54 23.26
C ALA A 862 31.65 23.74 23.81
N ALA A 863 32.23 24.94 23.88
CA ALA A 863 31.48 26.13 24.24
C ALA A 863 31.68 27.29 23.24
N LEU A 864 30.61 28.02 22.95
CA LEU A 864 30.64 29.25 22.15
C LEU A 864 30.61 30.45 23.11
N HIS A 865 31.47 31.45 22.93
CA HIS A 865 31.44 32.69 23.70
C HIS A 865 31.79 33.89 22.83
N GLY A 866 31.47 35.09 23.29
CA GLY A 866 31.83 36.32 22.57
C GLY A 866 31.17 37.55 23.15
N ARG A 867 31.23 38.67 22.43
CA ARG A 867 30.72 39.96 22.86
C ARG A 867 29.80 40.61 21.81
N LEU A 868 28.68 41.16 22.27
CA LEU A 868 27.78 42.00 21.50
C LEU A 868 28.19 43.47 21.62
N HIS A 869 28.28 44.18 20.49
CA HIS A 869 28.56 45.62 20.46
C HIS A 869 27.78 46.33 19.33
N ASP A 870 27.58 47.64 19.45
CA ASP A 870 26.93 48.47 18.42
C ASP A 870 27.91 49.38 17.66
N GLY A 871 29.22 49.18 17.90
CA GLY A 871 30.29 50.01 17.33
C GLY A 871 30.64 51.23 18.18
N HIS A 872 29.85 51.58 19.21
CA HIS A 872 30.11 52.70 20.14
C HIS A 872 30.15 52.23 21.62
N GLY A 873 29.61 51.05 21.93
CA GLY A 873 29.67 50.42 23.24
C GLY A 873 29.15 48.96 23.24
N PRO A 874 29.23 48.25 24.38
CA PRO A 874 28.67 46.92 24.53
C PRO A 874 27.13 46.95 24.59
N VAL A 875 26.48 45.93 24.02
CA VAL A 875 25.01 45.80 24.03
C VAL A 875 24.56 44.79 25.09
N ALA A 876 23.95 45.30 26.16
CA ALA A 876 23.45 44.49 27.27
C ALA A 876 21.98 44.06 27.07
N GLY A 877 21.62 42.88 27.59
CA GLY A 877 20.23 42.42 27.67
C GLY A 877 19.62 41.91 26.35
N ALA A 878 20.40 41.79 25.28
CA ALA A 878 19.95 41.16 24.04
C ALA A 878 19.80 39.64 24.24
N VAL A 879 18.81 39.03 23.59
CA VAL A 879 18.56 37.59 23.63
C VAL A 879 19.31 36.94 22.48
N LEU A 880 20.19 36.00 22.80
CA LEU A 880 20.89 35.19 21.82
C LEU A 880 20.31 33.79 21.82
N THR A 881 19.97 33.27 20.65
CA THR A 881 19.43 31.92 20.46
C THR A 881 20.29 31.20 19.44
N LEU A 882 20.87 30.08 19.84
CA LEU A 882 21.63 29.20 18.97
C LEU A 882 20.69 28.15 18.38
N LEU A 883 20.63 28.08 17.06
CA LEU A 883 19.78 27.17 16.29
C LEU A 883 20.64 26.13 15.59
N ASP A 884 20.15 24.91 15.41
CA ASP A 884 20.80 23.92 14.54
C ASP A 884 20.43 24.13 13.05
N VAL A 885 20.99 23.31 12.17
CA VAL A 885 20.72 23.35 10.72
C VAL A 885 19.26 23.04 10.33
N GLN A 886 18.45 22.53 11.25
CA GLN A 886 17.03 22.24 11.07
C GLN A 886 16.14 23.38 11.63
N GLY A 887 16.74 24.43 12.18
CA GLY A 887 16.04 25.57 12.76
C GLY A 887 15.53 25.33 14.19
N SER A 888 15.94 24.24 14.85
CA SER A 888 15.55 23.96 16.24
C SER A 888 16.44 24.72 17.24
N VAL A 889 15.85 25.21 18.33
CA VAL A 889 16.59 25.94 19.37
C VAL A 889 17.44 24.98 20.20
N VAL A 890 18.75 25.10 20.06
CA VAL A 890 19.76 24.30 20.77
C VAL A 890 20.00 24.87 22.17
N ALA A 891 20.12 26.19 22.26
CA ALA A 891 20.30 26.91 23.52
C ALA A 891 19.93 28.39 23.36
N SER A 892 19.57 29.05 24.46
CA SER A 892 19.35 30.50 24.50
C SER A 892 20.01 31.11 25.73
N THR A 893 20.56 32.32 25.57
CA THR A 893 21.20 33.09 26.65
C THR A 893 20.92 34.59 26.46
N ARG A 894 21.30 35.41 27.42
CA ARG A 894 21.25 36.88 27.30
C ARG A 894 22.64 37.48 27.44
N SER A 895 22.91 38.57 26.73
CA SER A 895 24.16 39.30 26.92
C SER A 895 24.20 39.98 28.29
N GLY A 896 25.36 39.89 28.95
CA GLY A 896 25.63 40.56 30.22
C GLY A 896 25.77 42.08 30.06
N ASP A 897 25.95 42.78 31.19
CA ASP A 897 26.08 44.25 31.23
C ASP A 897 27.32 44.77 30.46
N ASP A 898 28.33 43.93 30.30
CA ASP A 898 29.52 44.19 29.50
C ASP A 898 29.38 43.71 28.05
N GLY A 899 28.21 43.22 27.64
CA GLY A 899 27.92 42.70 26.31
C GLY A 899 28.38 41.26 26.08
N THR A 900 28.97 40.58 27.07
CA THR A 900 29.47 39.21 26.90
C THR A 900 28.36 38.16 26.91
N TYR A 901 28.55 37.07 26.19
CA TYR A 901 27.66 35.91 26.17
C TYR A 901 28.46 34.60 26.09
N ARG A 902 27.86 33.49 26.57
CA ARG A 902 28.45 32.15 26.48
C ARG A 902 27.36 31.07 26.41
N PHE A 903 27.56 30.07 25.55
CA PHE A 903 26.84 28.82 25.43
C PHE A 903 27.80 27.67 25.75
N GLY A 904 27.48 26.85 26.75
CA GLY A 904 28.25 25.65 27.08
C GLY A 904 27.65 24.37 26.49
N ASP A 905 28.39 23.26 26.58
CA ASP A 905 27.92 21.91 26.26
C ASP A 905 27.43 21.68 24.83
N LEU A 906 27.99 22.40 23.86
CA LEU A 906 27.69 22.26 22.43
C LEU A 906 28.32 21.00 21.85
N VAL A 907 27.62 20.38 20.90
CA VAL A 907 28.12 19.27 20.10
C VAL A 907 28.85 19.86 18.88
N ALA A 908 29.78 19.11 18.30
CA ALA A 908 30.37 19.55 17.04
C ALA A 908 29.32 19.56 15.93
N GLY A 909 29.25 20.65 15.17
CA GLY A 909 28.24 20.84 14.13
C GLY A 909 28.11 22.29 13.67
N ASN A 910 27.25 22.49 12.68
CA ASN A 910 26.91 23.82 12.16
C ASN A 910 25.72 24.39 12.93
N TYR A 911 25.84 25.64 13.34
CA TYR A 911 24.82 26.36 14.11
C TYR A 911 24.56 27.74 13.50
N VAL A 912 23.36 28.26 13.75
CA VAL A 912 23.00 29.64 13.46
C VAL A 912 22.80 30.38 14.78
N LEU A 913 23.63 31.39 15.04
CA LEU A 913 23.45 32.30 16.17
C LEU A 913 22.52 33.44 15.76
N SER A 914 21.31 33.44 16.30
CA SER A 914 20.35 34.54 16.17
C SER A 914 20.43 35.45 17.38
N VAL A 915 20.54 36.76 17.16
CA VAL A 915 20.62 37.79 18.19
C VAL A 915 19.44 38.73 18.01
N LEU A 916 18.58 38.80 19.02
CA LEU A 916 17.41 39.66 19.08
C LEU A 916 17.60 40.72 20.18
N SER A 917 17.37 41.98 19.85
CA SER A 917 17.36 43.08 20.82
C SER A 917 16.11 43.92 20.62
N GLN A 918 15.62 44.57 21.68
CA GLN A 918 14.44 45.46 21.58
C GLN A 918 14.75 46.75 20.81
N THR A 919 16.03 47.10 20.65
CA THR A 919 16.48 48.39 20.14
C THR A 919 17.31 48.31 18.86
N PHE A 920 17.70 47.10 18.44
CA PHE A 920 18.61 46.87 17.31
C PHE A 920 18.05 45.77 16.40
N ARG A 921 18.41 45.81 15.10
CA ARG A 921 17.93 44.81 14.13
C ARG A 921 18.37 43.39 14.53
N PRO A 922 17.53 42.36 14.30
CA PRO A 922 17.94 40.98 14.45
C PRO A 922 19.13 40.65 13.56
N VAL A 923 20.11 39.91 14.10
CA VAL A 923 21.28 39.43 13.34
C VAL A 923 21.32 37.91 13.45
N ALA A 924 21.49 37.22 12.32
CA ALA A 924 21.72 35.78 12.27
C ALA A 924 23.08 35.51 11.64
N GLN A 925 23.94 34.74 12.32
CA GLN A 925 25.26 34.34 11.81
C GLN A 925 25.45 32.84 11.87
N ASN A 926 25.95 32.27 10.78
CA ASN A 926 26.33 30.86 10.72
C ASN A 926 27.71 30.66 11.34
N LEU A 927 27.86 29.62 12.16
CA LEU A 927 29.14 29.26 12.77
C LEU A 927 29.29 27.73 12.86
N GLU A 928 30.53 27.26 12.76
CA GLU A 928 30.88 25.84 12.88
C GLU A 928 31.58 25.61 14.22
N VAL A 929 31.08 24.67 15.01
CA VAL A 929 31.69 24.26 16.28
C VAL A 929 32.44 22.96 16.06
N GLY A 930 33.77 22.97 16.29
CA GLY A 930 34.62 21.79 16.17
C GLY A 930 34.62 20.90 17.42
N HIS A 931 35.09 19.65 17.29
CA HIS A 931 35.17 18.72 18.42
C HIS A 931 36.09 19.24 19.54
N GLY A 932 35.50 19.53 20.72
CA GLY A 932 36.25 19.87 21.93
C GLY A 932 37.03 21.19 21.90
N HIS A 933 36.68 22.11 20.99
CA HIS A 933 37.28 23.43 20.89
C HIS A 933 36.24 24.51 21.20
N ASP A 934 36.55 25.43 22.11
CA ASP A 934 35.71 26.60 22.36
C ASP A 934 35.80 27.56 21.16
N VAL A 935 34.65 28.08 20.73
CA VAL A 935 34.52 29.05 19.63
C VAL A 935 34.31 30.44 20.21
N GLU A 936 35.03 31.44 19.69
CA GLU A 936 34.87 32.86 20.04
C GLU A 936 34.25 33.62 18.86
N LEU A 937 33.13 34.33 19.07
CA LEU A 937 32.41 35.07 18.03
C LEU A 937 31.86 36.41 18.55
N ASP A 938 32.42 37.52 18.11
CA ASP A 938 31.88 38.86 18.40
C ASP A 938 30.84 39.27 17.35
N VAL A 939 29.72 39.85 17.80
CA VAL A 939 28.59 40.22 16.92
C VAL A 939 28.29 41.71 17.04
N ALA A 940 28.30 42.39 15.89
CA ALA A 940 27.94 43.80 15.77
C ALA A 940 26.44 43.96 15.46
N LEU A 941 25.74 44.80 16.23
CA LEU A 941 24.33 45.15 16.01
C LEU A 941 24.19 46.56 15.43
N SER A 942 23.18 46.78 14.59
CA SER A 942 22.90 48.07 13.94
C SER A 942 21.47 48.54 14.25
N HIS A 943 21.27 49.86 14.26
CA HIS A 943 19.96 50.48 14.49
C HIS A 943 19.10 50.42 13.22
N GLY A 944 17.78 50.24 13.36
CA GLY A 944 16.82 50.34 12.26
C GLY A 944 16.38 51.79 12.04
N GLY A 945 16.34 52.24 10.78
CA GLY A 945 15.78 53.53 10.39
C GLY A 945 14.24 53.47 10.29
N ARG A 946 13.57 54.59 10.58
CA ARG A 946 12.11 54.69 10.50
C ARG A 946 11.69 55.77 9.50
N LEU A 947 10.78 55.41 8.59
CA LEU A 947 10.20 56.30 7.59
C LEU A 947 8.70 56.43 7.87
N VAL A 948 8.22 57.64 8.12
CA VAL A 948 6.79 57.92 8.33
C VAL A 948 6.35 58.94 7.28
N GLY A 949 5.11 58.85 6.83
CA GLY A 949 4.59 59.81 5.85
C GLY A 949 3.09 59.87 5.80
N THR A 950 2.58 60.82 5.03
CA THR A 950 1.14 60.98 4.75
C THR A 950 0.90 61.06 3.24
N VAL A 951 -0.21 60.48 2.80
CA VAL A 951 -0.67 60.54 1.41
C VAL A 951 -1.86 61.49 1.32
N GLU A 952 -1.71 62.55 0.53
CA GLU A 952 -2.73 63.59 0.31
C GLU A 952 -3.16 63.69 -1.15
N ALA A 953 -4.43 64.04 -1.39
CA ALA A 953 -4.94 64.32 -2.73
C ALA A 953 -4.51 65.72 -3.22
N ALA A 954 -3.96 65.84 -4.43
CA ALA A 954 -3.40 67.10 -4.94
C ALA A 954 -4.41 68.24 -5.16
N GLY A 955 -5.71 67.97 -5.13
CA GLY A 955 -6.75 68.97 -5.40
C GLY A 955 -7.21 69.75 -4.16
N ASP A 956 -7.38 69.08 -3.03
CA ASP A 956 -7.98 69.63 -1.81
C ASP A 956 -7.16 69.34 -0.54
N GLY A 957 -6.03 68.64 -0.64
CA GLY A 957 -5.17 68.31 0.50
C GLY A 957 -5.82 67.35 1.50
N ARG A 958 -6.89 66.65 1.12
CA ARG A 958 -7.51 65.66 1.99
C ARG A 958 -6.62 64.41 2.08
N PRO A 959 -6.54 63.77 3.25
CA PRO A 959 -5.85 62.49 3.38
C PRO A 959 -6.52 61.42 2.54
N VAL A 960 -5.71 60.53 1.95
CA VAL A 960 -6.18 59.41 1.13
C VAL A 960 -6.12 58.13 1.96
N GLN A 961 -7.28 57.59 2.29
CA GLN A 961 -7.44 56.31 2.99
C GLN A 961 -7.28 55.12 2.02
N GLU A 962 -6.81 53.98 2.53
CA GLU A 962 -6.64 52.74 1.76
C GLU A 962 -5.70 52.85 0.53
N ALA A 963 -4.82 53.84 0.50
CA ALA A 963 -3.78 53.93 -0.52
C ALA A 963 -2.69 52.88 -0.22
N SER A 964 -2.34 52.09 -1.22
CA SER A 964 -1.21 51.17 -1.13
C SER A 964 0.08 51.97 -1.30
N VAL A 965 0.97 51.92 -0.31
CA VAL A 965 2.28 52.57 -0.33
C VAL A 965 3.34 51.49 -0.39
N THR A 966 4.15 51.48 -1.43
CA THR A 966 5.23 50.52 -1.65
C THR A 966 6.58 51.23 -1.51
N LEU A 967 7.48 50.66 -0.71
CA LEU A 967 8.85 51.13 -0.58
C LEU A 967 9.77 50.26 -1.45
N VAL A 968 10.57 50.90 -2.31
CA VAL A 968 11.48 50.23 -3.24
C VAL A 968 12.91 50.71 -2.98
N ASP A 969 13.89 49.82 -2.96
CA ASP A 969 15.31 50.19 -2.83
C ASP A 969 15.92 50.72 -4.16
N ASP A 970 17.19 51.13 -4.11
CA ASP A 970 17.95 51.64 -5.27
C ASP A 970 18.18 50.56 -6.36
N GLY A 971 17.98 49.27 -6.03
CA GLY A 971 18.06 48.12 -6.95
C GLY A 971 16.73 47.81 -7.65
N GLY A 972 15.64 48.49 -7.28
CA GLY A 972 14.30 48.24 -7.81
C GLY A 972 13.54 47.11 -7.12
N ALA A 973 14.04 46.58 -6.01
CA ALA A 973 13.36 45.55 -5.23
C ALA A 973 12.38 46.19 -4.22
N VAL A 974 11.20 45.58 -4.07
CA VAL A 974 10.23 46.00 -3.06
C VAL A 974 10.73 45.58 -1.68
N VAL A 975 10.94 46.56 -0.81
CA VAL A 975 11.49 46.42 0.53
C VAL A 975 10.39 46.18 1.55
N ASP A 976 9.28 46.91 1.44
CA ASP A 976 8.11 46.79 2.31
C ASP A 976 6.88 47.44 1.64
N SER A 977 5.68 47.15 2.16
CA SER A 977 4.42 47.77 1.71
C SER A 977 3.46 48.03 2.87
N ALA A 978 2.87 49.23 2.89
CA ALA A 978 1.91 49.67 3.90
C ALA A 978 0.62 50.15 3.24
N VAL A 979 -0.47 50.18 4.00
CA VAL A 979 -1.74 50.80 3.59
C VAL A 979 -1.99 52.00 4.48
N THR A 980 -2.44 53.11 3.90
CA THR A 980 -2.70 54.33 4.67
C THR A 980 -3.93 54.22 5.58
N GLY A 981 -3.83 54.77 6.79
CA GLY A 981 -4.94 54.87 7.75
C GLY A 981 -5.98 55.95 7.41
N ASP A 982 -6.95 56.15 8.30
CA ASP A 982 -8.05 57.13 8.14
C ASP A 982 -7.57 58.59 7.98
N ASP A 983 -6.38 58.88 8.50
CA ASP A 983 -5.69 60.17 8.42
C ASP A 983 -4.66 60.23 7.27
N GLY A 984 -4.62 59.21 6.41
CA GLY A 984 -3.70 59.12 5.28
C GLY A 984 -2.26 58.77 5.66
N ALA A 985 -1.99 58.43 6.92
CA ALA A 985 -0.65 58.14 7.41
C ALA A 985 -0.17 56.72 7.08
N PHE A 986 1.14 56.57 6.82
CA PHE A 986 1.84 55.29 6.69
C PHE A 986 3.18 55.33 7.44
N ALA A 987 3.69 54.17 7.84
CA ALA A 987 5.00 54.05 8.46
C ALA A 987 5.70 52.75 7.99
N PHE A 988 7.01 52.84 7.82
CA PHE A 988 7.93 51.73 7.58
C PHE A 988 9.00 51.76 8.67
N ASP A 989 9.16 50.66 9.37
CA ASP A 989 10.11 50.49 10.47
C ASP A 989 11.29 49.61 10.02
N ASP A 990 12.39 49.61 10.76
CA ASP A 990 13.56 48.74 10.55
C ASP A 990 14.24 48.83 9.16
N LEU A 991 14.27 50.01 8.54
CA LEU A 991 14.92 50.26 7.25
C LEU A 991 16.45 50.39 7.38
N SER A 992 17.20 49.87 6.40
CA SER A 992 18.64 50.13 6.32
C SER A 992 18.94 51.57 5.85
N THR A 993 20.15 52.05 6.11
CA THR A 993 20.59 53.35 5.55
C THR A 993 20.73 53.23 4.05
N GLY A 994 20.07 54.11 3.30
CA GLY A 994 20.07 54.03 1.85
C GLY A 994 19.07 54.96 1.19
N ARG A 995 19.08 54.95 -0.14
CA ARG A 995 18.07 55.65 -0.96
C ARG A 995 16.94 54.69 -1.27
N TYR A 996 15.72 55.18 -1.06
CA TYR A 996 14.48 54.47 -1.32
C TYR A 996 13.56 55.30 -2.19
N THR A 997 12.69 54.63 -2.94
CA THR A 997 11.59 55.24 -3.68
C THR A 997 10.29 54.78 -3.04
N VAL A 998 9.50 55.74 -2.55
CA VAL A 998 8.15 55.50 -2.05
C VAL A 998 7.18 55.70 -3.21
N THR A 999 6.36 54.69 -3.50
CA THR A 999 5.32 54.75 -4.54
C THR A 999 3.97 54.56 -3.88
N ALA A 1000 3.05 55.51 -4.07
CA ALA A 1000 1.67 55.37 -3.61
C ALA A 1000 0.75 55.05 -4.79
N ALA A 1001 -0.13 54.04 -4.63
CA ALA A 1001 -1.09 53.56 -5.61
C ALA A 1001 -2.52 53.54 -5.01
N GLY A 1002 -3.49 54.02 -5.80
CA GLY A 1002 -4.88 54.25 -5.40
C GLY A 1002 -5.56 55.33 -6.26
N TYR A 1003 -4.75 56.24 -6.81
CA TYR A 1003 -5.02 57.17 -7.92
C TYR A 1003 -3.82 57.15 -8.88
N SER A 1004 -3.73 58.03 -9.89
CA SER A 1004 -2.57 58.12 -10.80
C SER A 1004 -1.24 58.08 -10.00
N PRO A 1005 -0.38 57.07 -10.22
CA PRO A 1005 0.72 56.76 -9.33
C PRO A 1005 1.76 57.88 -9.31
N VAL A 1006 2.29 58.19 -8.13
CA VAL A 1006 3.36 59.16 -7.92
C VAL A 1006 4.47 58.49 -7.12
N ALA A 1007 5.72 58.66 -7.59
CA ALA A 1007 6.92 58.14 -6.95
C ALA A 1007 7.74 59.30 -6.37
N THR A 1008 8.18 59.15 -5.11
CA THR A 1008 9.00 60.13 -4.40
C THR A 1008 10.28 59.47 -3.89
N GLY A 1009 11.44 60.03 -4.25
CA GLY A 1009 12.74 59.58 -3.75
C GLY A 1009 13.04 60.10 -2.36
N VAL A 1010 13.58 59.24 -1.49
CA VAL A 1010 13.85 59.50 -0.07
C VAL A 1010 15.17 58.86 0.35
N ASP A 1011 16.01 59.57 1.09
CA ASP A 1011 17.23 59.01 1.69
C ASP A 1011 17.02 58.74 3.20
N VAL A 1012 17.22 57.53 3.69
CA VAL A 1012 17.07 57.20 5.12
C VAL A 1012 18.46 57.21 5.79
N PRO A 1013 18.70 58.04 6.83
CA PRO A 1013 19.98 58.10 7.54
C PRO A 1013 20.14 56.97 8.59
N GLU A 1014 21.38 56.78 9.08
CA GLU A 1014 21.82 55.70 9.99
C GLU A 1014 21.17 55.73 11.38
N ALA A 1015 20.60 56.86 11.80
CA ALA A 1015 19.74 56.98 12.97
C ALA A 1015 18.82 58.21 12.85
N GLY A 1016 17.50 58.03 12.96
CA GLY A 1016 16.53 59.12 12.94
C GLY A 1016 15.14 58.72 12.43
N HIS A 1017 14.19 59.66 12.50
CA HIS A 1017 12.88 59.57 11.84
C HIS A 1017 12.87 60.54 10.67
N ARG A 1018 12.37 60.10 9.51
CA ARG A 1018 12.19 60.98 8.35
C ARG A 1018 10.71 61.03 7.98
N ASP A 1019 10.17 62.24 7.94
CA ASP A 1019 8.80 62.50 7.50
C ASP A 1019 8.78 62.77 5.98
N VAL A 1020 7.88 62.12 5.26
CA VAL A 1020 7.72 62.27 3.81
C VAL A 1020 6.26 62.51 3.45
N GLU A 1021 6.00 63.61 2.77
CA GLU A 1021 4.67 63.94 2.24
C GLU A 1021 4.59 63.49 0.77
N VAL A 1022 3.60 62.66 0.42
CA VAL A 1022 3.37 62.16 -0.94
C VAL A 1022 2.04 62.69 -1.47
N ARG A 1023 2.07 63.45 -2.57
CA ARG A 1023 0.87 64.03 -3.19
C ARG A 1023 0.48 63.27 -4.46
N LEU A 1024 -0.74 62.74 -4.51
CA LEU A 1024 -1.26 62.01 -5.67
C LEU A 1024 -1.92 62.93 -6.71
N GLY A 1025 -1.65 62.70 -8.00
CA GLY A 1025 -2.20 63.47 -9.11
C GLY A 1025 -3.73 63.37 -9.23
N GLY A 1026 -4.41 64.50 -9.31
CA GLY A 1026 -5.87 64.58 -9.37
C GLY A 1026 -6.43 64.32 -10.76
N GLU A 1027 -6.82 63.09 -11.06
CA GLU A 1027 -7.93 62.78 -11.94
C GLU A 1027 -8.45 61.36 -11.63
N ARG A 1028 -9.73 61.28 -11.24
CA ARG A 1028 -10.42 60.00 -11.01
C ARG A 1028 -10.61 59.38 -12.39
N ALA A 1029 -10.01 58.21 -12.66
CA ALA A 1029 -10.26 57.48 -13.90
C ALA A 1029 -11.78 57.30 -14.08
N VAL A 1030 -12.34 58.02 -15.05
CA VAL A 1030 -13.76 58.01 -15.37
C VAL A 1030 -14.11 56.60 -15.84
N ARG A 1031 -15.07 55.94 -15.15
CA ARG A 1031 -15.74 54.73 -15.65
C ARG A 1031 -16.27 55.02 -17.05
N HIS A 1032 -15.80 54.26 -18.04
CA HIS A 1032 -16.41 54.25 -19.36
C HIS A 1032 -17.77 53.53 -19.25
N ASP A 1033 -18.84 54.31 -19.30
CA ASP A 1033 -20.21 53.82 -19.49
C ASP A 1033 -20.42 53.61 -21.00
N PRO A 1034 -20.95 52.48 -21.50
CA PRO A 1034 -20.96 52.19 -22.93
C PRO A 1034 -21.97 52.99 -23.75
N ASP A 1035 -22.89 53.76 -23.14
CA ASP A 1035 -23.98 54.40 -23.87
C ASP A 1035 -24.28 55.82 -23.33
N GLY A 1036 -24.02 56.87 -24.12
CA GLY A 1036 -24.57 58.21 -23.86
C GLY A 1036 -23.83 59.39 -24.49
N GLU A 1037 -24.47 60.02 -25.48
CA GLU A 1037 -24.02 61.17 -26.28
C GLU A 1037 -23.56 62.44 -25.52
N PRO A 1038 -22.82 63.36 -26.20
CA PRO A 1038 -22.20 64.52 -25.57
C PRO A 1038 -23.14 65.73 -25.53
N SER A 1039 -23.23 66.41 -24.39
CA SER A 1039 -23.89 67.72 -24.31
C SER A 1039 -23.36 68.62 -23.19
N ARG A 1040 -22.59 69.62 -23.62
CA ARG A 1040 -22.42 71.00 -23.12
C ARG A 1040 -22.91 71.34 -21.70
N SER A 1041 -21.96 71.67 -20.83
CA SER A 1041 -21.71 73.04 -20.33
C SER A 1041 -20.51 73.05 -19.41
#